data_AF-A0A813JRE8-F1
#
_entry.id   AF-A0A813JRE8-F1
#
_cell.length_a   1.000
_cell.length_b   1.000
_cell.length_c   1.000
_cell.angle_alpha   90.00
_cell.angle_beta   90.00
_cell.angle_gamma   90.00
#
_symmetry.space_group_name_H-M   'P 1'
#
loop_
_entity.id
_entity.type
_entity.pdbx_description
1 polymer ?
#
loop_
_entity_poly.entity_id
_entity_poly.type
_entity_poly.pdbx_seq_one_letter_code
_entity_poly.pdbx_strand_id
1 'polypeptide(L)'
;MADSSFTVFSETSSGSYVGGRGGSGTGGSGAEFSAVAGGCAAHPSKTIPDTVLPAGARAGSSRGISGGGSGTGRRTVATTEDSLMAAMRGAMESSVTTGKPGKRTSPLEYAVCACIAEDAELSHVYAGATAVSSEMTKAVCHKTTHSIRSAVKAISAAQKVSICFVLDTTGSMAGHIQGVKNQIGQIVTQIRSTGCKIAGLAFVGYKDWCDGADHFERLPFVSDVTALENFLSRIRPTGGGDFPEDVVGGLHNAVCLEWPQHGGTRVLFHIGDAPPHGRTGGGGQHYHNQGDDHPDGHPSDVPLNTLFQKIREKEIDYYFGKINGHCDDMLKIFARHYGRAIPQYDTSNPASIASSVSKSVMESVSTRSALAGDRRRDELPLDKSMPKWMMVPVASCTVMKLKLPASVKAIVDMESLEQTVTRSYLQVAPRPFDHGSCRLAFYGRQLFSAPRTNDSDSSVPSVVTDVPRGSPGFTASDEVVLKQFIKPPTDVKLDRSRYMVDLETQAVAAFLADCFNERLGRTSAASPIRLKFLMAKLARLKEDGGYRFMAMEKKFRGTEAMVKYTNNYSFVRASDSDEMNIRCALAVTFSHFTHEHTNGYCMVTDLQGIESSDVKGRDVMLLTDPAIHCPGVLRFGKTNMQQAGIDAFYKAHKCTKYCAALGLRMPSISLEK
;
A
#
# COMPACT_ATOMS: atom_id res chain seq x y z
N MET A 1 32.11 37.36 10.49
CA MET A 1 33.18 38.22 9.95
C MET A 1 34.11 37.34 9.14
N ALA A 2 34.40 37.78 7.91
CA ALA A 2 35.38 37.29 6.91
C ALA A 2 35.17 35.86 6.37
N ASP A 3 34.80 35.69 5.09
CA ASP A 3 35.66 35.62 3.87
C ASP A 3 36.60 34.40 3.87
N SER A 4 36.80 33.58 2.83
CA SER A 4 36.59 33.76 1.38
C SER A 4 36.89 32.44 0.62
N SER A 5 36.36 32.35 -0.62
CA SER A 5 36.95 31.77 -1.86
C SER A 5 37.16 30.24 -2.11
N PHE A 6 36.52 29.78 -3.20
CA PHE A 6 37.01 29.03 -4.40
C PHE A 6 37.98 27.82 -4.19
N THR A 7 37.86 26.68 -4.90
CA THR A 7 38.08 26.56 -6.36
C THR A 7 37.68 25.17 -6.90
N VAL A 8 37.22 25.17 -8.15
CA VAL A 8 36.95 24.03 -9.05
C VAL A 8 38.27 23.42 -9.57
N PHE A 9 38.32 22.10 -9.75
CA PHE A 9 39.31 21.44 -10.62
C PHE A 9 38.64 20.48 -11.60
N SER A 10 38.87 20.79 -12.87
CA SER A 10 38.70 19.97 -14.06
C SER A 10 39.95 19.12 -14.31
N GLU A 11 39.80 17.88 -14.75
CA GLU A 11 40.86 17.16 -15.45
C GLU A 11 40.32 16.49 -16.72
N THR A 12 40.85 16.96 -17.84
CA THR A 12 40.88 16.33 -19.15
C THR A 12 42.15 15.50 -19.28
N SER A 13 42.08 14.34 -19.94
CA SER A 13 43.19 13.88 -20.79
C SER A 13 42.71 12.90 -21.87
N SER A 14 43.46 12.91 -22.96
CA SER A 14 43.12 12.54 -24.33
C SER A 14 44.07 11.47 -24.89
N GLY A 15 43.64 10.78 -25.96
CA GLY A 15 44.49 10.07 -26.94
C GLY A 15 44.02 8.64 -27.19
N SER A 16 43.97 8.10 -28.42
CA SER A 16 44.43 8.53 -29.73
C SER A 16 43.88 7.59 -30.83
N TYR A 17 43.98 8.04 -32.08
CA TYR A 17 43.34 7.53 -33.29
C TYR A 17 44.36 6.81 -34.19
N VAL A 18 44.02 5.63 -34.75
CA VAL A 18 44.53 5.00 -36.01
C VAL A 18 43.45 3.96 -36.39
N GLY A 19 42.85 3.81 -37.57
CA GLY A 19 43.19 4.15 -38.96
C GLY A 19 43.23 2.85 -39.79
N GLY A 20 42.22 2.55 -40.62
CA GLY A 20 42.28 1.38 -41.54
C GLY A 20 41.00 1.07 -42.34
N ARG A 21 41.02 1.44 -43.63
CA ARG A 21 40.10 1.15 -44.76
C ARG A 21 39.82 -0.36 -44.93
N GLY A 22 38.81 -0.88 -45.63
CA GLY A 22 37.86 -0.41 -46.65
C GLY A 22 37.35 -1.66 -47.40
N GLY A 23 36.20 -1.60 -48.09
CA GLY A 23 35.74 -2.73 -48.91
C GLY A 23 34.28 -2.65 -49.35
N SER A 24 34.08 -2.10 -50.54
CA SER A 24 32.85 -1.96 -51.32
C SER A 24 32.40 -3.26 -52.03
N GLY A 25 31.10 -3.37 -52.33
CA GLY A 25 30.53 -4.24 -53.37
C GLY A 25 29.06 -4.61 -53.07
N THR A 26 28.05 -3.86 -53.50
CA THR A 26 27.33 -3.86 -54.81
C THR A 26 26.56 -5.14 -55.17
N GLY A 27 25.25 -4.97 -55.42
CA GLY A 27 24.37 -5.84 -56.23
C GLY A 27 23.63 -6.90 -55.42
N GLY A 28 22.31 -7.08 -55.50
CA GLY A 28 21.29 -6.68 -56.47
C GLY A 28 20.29 -7.84 -56.64
N SER A 29 19.01 -7.52 -56.87
CA SER A 29 17.86 -8.42 -57.18
C SER A 29 17.37 -9.33 -56.04
N GLY A 30 16.08 -9.61 -55.83
CA GLY A 30 14.85 -9.31 -56.56
C GLY A 30 13.78 -10.35 -56.17
N ALA A 31 12.50 -9.94 -56.19
CA ALA A 31 11.26 -10.76 -56.20
C ALA A 31 10.96 -11.65 -54.97
N GLU A 32 9.87 -11.42 -54.22
CA GLU A 32 8.44 -11.69 -54.51
C GLU A 32 7.99 -13.15 -54.29
N PHE A 33 6.67 -13.27 -53.98
CA PHE A 33 5.83 -14.43 -53.65
C PHE A 33 5.87 -14.94 -52.20
N SER A 34 4.79 -15.48 -51.64
CA SER A 34 3.33 -15.32 -51.76
C SER A 34 2.76 -16.22 -50.67
N ALA A 35 1.65 -15.81 -50.05
CA ALA A 35 0.81 -16.69 -49.25
C ALA A 35 0.30 -17.87 -50.09
N VAL A 36 0.16 -19.06 -49.48
CA VAL A 36 -0.87 -20.06 -49.83
C VAL A 36 -1.28 -20.84 -48.57
N ALA A 37 -2.59 -21.03 -48.44
CA ALA A 37 -3.32 -21.76 -47.42
C ALA A 37 -3.45 -23.27 -47.72
N GLY A 38 -3.89 -24.03 -46.71
CA GLY A 38 -4.36 -25.43 -46.79
C GLY A 38 -3.65 -26.30 -45.76
N GLY A 39 -4.28 -27.09 -44.89
CA GLY A 39 -5.64 -27.61 -44.81
C GLY A 39 -5.57 -29.11 -44.52
N CYS A 40 -6.09 -29.56 -43.37
CA CYS A 40 -6.50 -30.95 -43.00
C CYS A 40 -5.38 -32.04 -42.94
N ALA A 41 -5.36 -33.08 -42.10
CA ALA A 41 -6.30 -33.73 -41.19
C ALA A 41 -5.59 -34.67 -40.18
N ALA A 42 -6.33 -35.05 -39.13
CA ALA A 42 -6.43 -36.37 -38.47
C ALA A 42 -5.29 -36.93 -37.56
N HIS A 43 -5.54 -36.86 -36.24
CA HIS A 43 -5.65 -37.96 -35.23
C HIS A 43 -4.87 -39.29 -35.39
N PRO A 44 -4.39 -39.91 -34.26
CA PRO A 44 -5.30 -40.55 -33.29
C PRO A 44 -4.97 -40.42 -31.79
N SER A 45 -6.02 -40.67 -30.99
CA SER A 45 -6.08 -40.72 -29.54
C SER A 45 -5.41 -41.96 -28.93
N LYS A 46 -5.01 -41.84 -27.65
CA LYS A 46 -4.98 -42.94 -26.69
C LYS A 46 -5.60 -42.51 -25.36
N THR A 47 -6.39 -43.41 -24.82
CA THR A 47 -7.35 -43.31 -23.71
C THR A 47 -6.82 -43.92 -22.40
N ILE A 48 -7.22 -43.30 -21.25
CA ILE A 48 -7.73 -43.92 -19.97
C ILE A 48 -6.67 -44.57 -19.03
N PRO A 49 -6.78 -44.54 -17.66
CA PRO A 49 -8.02 -44.61 -16.86
C PRO A 49 -8.25 -43.71 -15.62
N ASP A 50 -9.55 -43.54 -15.34
CA ASP A 50 -10.19 -43.20 -14.07
C ASP A 50 -10.29 -44.41 -13.12
N THR A 51 -10.20 -44.15 -11.81
CA THR A 51 -10.69 -44.96 -10.66
C THR A 51 -10.35 -44.16 -9.37
N VAL A 52 -11.11 -44.01 -8.28
CA VAL A 52 -12.26 -44.69 -7.65
C VAL A 52 -12.97 -43.67 -6.72
N LEU A 53 -14.30 -43.65 -6.69
CA LEU A 53 -15.11 -43.21 -5.54
C LEU A 53 -15.91 -44.42 -5.02
N PRO A 54 -16.06 -44.65 -3.71
CA PRO A 54 -16.92 -45.72 -3.21
C PRO A 54 -18.34 -45.21 -2.90
N ALA A 55 -19.34 -45.98 -3.33
CA ALA A 55 -20.72 -45.89 -2.92
C ALA A 55 -21.10 -47.12 -2.08
N GLY A 56 -21.98 -46.94 -1.08
CA GLY A 56 -22.67 -48.07 -0.47
C GLY A 56 -23.42 -47.74 0.82
N ALA A 57 -24.74 -47.57 0.73
CA ALA A 57 -25.70 -48.18 1.66
C ALA A 57 -27.12 -48.14 1.07
N ARG A 58 -27.76 -49.31 1.08
CA ARG A 58 -29.02 -49.69 0.42
C ARG A 58 -30.27 -49.20 1.14
N ALA A 59 -31.34 -49.11 0.35
CA ALA A 59 -32.74 -48.96 0.75
C ALA A 59 -33.30 -50.16 1.54
N GLY A 60 -34.25 -49.87 2.44
CA GLY A 60 -35.14 -50.80 3.12
C GLY A 60 -36.55 -50.20 3.20
N SER A 61 -37.55 -51.04 2.96
CA SER A 61 -38.91 -50.72 2.50
C SER A 61 -39.97 -50.62 3.61
N SER A 62 -40.91 -49.68 3.40
CA SER A 62 -42.38 -49.74 3.65
C SER A 62 -42.98 -49.91 5.06
N ARG A 63 -43.77 -48.91 5.50
CA ARG A 63 -45.26 -48.88 5.55
C ARG A 63 -45.76 -47.85 6.58
N GLY A 64 -46.78 -47.06 6.23
CA GLY A 64 -47.56 -46.25 7.17
C GLY A 64 -48.22 -45.03 6.54
N ILE A 65 -49.46 -45.20 6.07
CA ILE A 65 -50.33 -44.18 5.48
C ILE A 65 -51.01 -43.37 6.59
N SER A 66 -51.09 -42.04 6.47
CA SER A 66 -52.33 -41.22 6.52
C SER A 66 -52.07 -39.77 6.96
N GLY A 67 -52.85 -38.84 6.38
CA GLY A 67 -53.18 -37.55 6.99
C GLY A 67 -52.54 -36.32 6.35
N GLY A 68 -53.27 -35.69 5.43
CA GLY A 68 -52.85 -34.46 4.74
C GLY A 68 -52.88 -33.20 5.60
N GLY A 69 -52.15 -32.19 5.12
CA GLY A 69 -52.16 -30.83 5.65
C GLY A 69 -51.22 -29.96 4.81
N SER A 70 -51.78 -29.33 3.78
CA SER A 70 -51.09 -28.40 2.88
C SER A 70 -50.70 -27.12 3.63
N GLY A 71 -49.40 -26.98 3.91
CA GLY A 71 -48.79 -25.72 4.33
C GLY A 71 -47.66 -25.37 3.38
N THR A 72 -47.82 -24.31 2.59
CA THR A 72 -46.79 -23.77 1.70
C THR A 72 -45.63 -23.21 2.51
N GLY A 73 -44.70 -24.09 2.89
CA GLY A 73 -43.43 -23.74 3.53
C GLY A 73 -42.42 -23.28 2.48
N ARG A 74 -42.24 -21.98 2.35
CA ARG A 74 -41.12 -21.35 1.65
C ARG A 74 -39.82 -21.83 2.33
N ARG A 75 -39.11 -22.79 1.72
CA ARG A 75 -37.75 -23.19 2.13
C ARG A 75 -36.85 -21.96 1.99
N THR A 76 -36.56 -21.30 3.10
CA THR A 76 -35.45 -20.35 3.21
C THR A 76 -34.17 -21.14 2.98
N VAL A 77 -33.53 -20.92 1.84
CA VAL A 77 -32.15 -21.35 1.60
C VAL A 77 -31.31 -20.60 2.63
N ALA A 78 -30.72 -21.33 3.59
CA ALA A 78 -29.73 -20.75 4.48
C ALA A 78 -28.62 -20.14 3.61
N THR A 79 -28.34 -18.86 3.80
CA THR A 79 -27.27 -18.19 3.09
C THR A 79 -25.94 -18.85 3.45
N THR A 80 -24.97 -18.80 2.55
CA THR A 80 -23.60 -19.29 2.78
C THR A 80 -22.96 -18.67 4.03
N GLU A 81 -23.41 -17.47 4.44
CA GLU A 81 -23.03 -16.83 5.71
C GLU A 81 -23.46 -17.63 6.95
N ASP A 82 -24.68 -18.17 7.00
CA ASP A 82 -25.17 -18.91 8.17
C ASP A 82 -24.45 -20.25 8.34
N SER A 83 -24.18 -20.94 7.22
CA SER A 83 -23.41 -22.19 7.23
C SER A 83 -21.94 -21.98 7.57
N LEU A 84 -21.35 -20.85 7.18
CA LEU A 84 -19.98 -20.49 7.51
C LEU A 84 -19.83 -20.08 8.97
N MET A 85 -20.77 -19.28 9.49
CA MET A 85 -20.83 -18.91 10.90
C MET A 85 -21.09 -20.13 11.79
N ALA A 86 -21.84 -21.12 11.31
CA ALA A 86 -22.00 -22.41 11.97
C ALA A 86 -20.71 -23.25 11.95
N ALA A 87 -19.96 -23.28 10.85
CA ALA A 87 -18.67 -23.96 10.78
C ALA A 87 -17.61 -23.32 11.71
N MET A 88 -17.58 -21.99 11.78
CA MET A 88 -16.73 -21.26 12.73
C MET A 88 -17.15 -21.50 14.18
N ARG A 89 -18.45 -21.58 14.45
CA ARG A 89 -18.99 -21.94 15.76
C ARG A 89 -18.62 -23.37 16.17
N GLY A 90 -18.67 -24.33 15.23
CA GLY A 90 -18.24 -25.72 15.46
C GLY A 90 -16.73 -25.86 15.72
N ALA A 91 -15.89 -25.14 14.97
CA ALA A 91 -14.46 -25.08 15.23
C ALA A 91 -14.16 -24.43 16.60
N MET A 92 -14.95 -23.44 16.99
CA MET A 92 -14.83 -22.76 18.27
C MET A 92 -15.28 -23.62 19.46
N GLU A 93 -16.41 -24.32 19.36
CA GLU A 93 -16.91 -25.24 20.40
C GLU A 93 -15.95 -26.41 20.64
N SER A 94 -15.27 -26.90 19.59
CA SER A 94 -14.24 -27.93 19.71
C SER A 94 -12.93 -27.45 20.38
N SER A 95 -12.63 -26.16 20.29
CA SER A 95 -11.40 -25.57 20.85
C SER A 95 -11.56 -25.11 22.31
N VAL A 96 -12.75 -24.60 22.69
CA VAL A 96 -13.04 -24.06 24.04
C VAL A 96 -13.29 -25.16 25.08
N THR A 97 -13.75 -26.34 24.66
CA THR A 97 -14.16 -27.43 25.58
C THR A 97 -13.01 -28.28 26.13
N THR A 98 -11.76 -28.06 25.73
CA THR A 98 -10.61 -28.84 26.19
C THR A 98 -9.62 -28.03 27.03
N GLY A 99 -10.11 -27.38 28.09
CA GLY A 99 -9.28 -26.80 29.14
C GLY A 99 -8.51 -27.86 29.93
N LYS A 100 -7.42 -28.37 29.36
CA LYS A 100 -6.36 -29.08 30.09
C LYS A 100 -5.14 -28.15 30.23
N PRO A 101 -4.53 -28.04 31.42
CA PRO A 101 -3.36 -27.19 31.62
C PRO A 101 -2.18 -27.71 30.77
N GLY A 102 -1.65 -26.86 29.89
CA GLY A 102 -0.47 -27.16 29.06
C GLY A 102 -0.66 -27.05 27.54
N LYS A 103 -1.87 -26.79 27.01
CA LYS A 103 -2.05 -26.51 25.58
C LYS A 103 -1.53 -25.11 25.22
N ARG A 104 -0.75 -25.02 24.14
CA ARG A 104 -0.35 -23.74 23.53
C ARG A 104 -1.61 -22.98 23.09
N THR A 105 -1.70 -21.69 23.42
CA THR A 105 -2.75 -20.76 22.95
C THR A 105 -2.97 -20.91 21.45
N SER A 106 -4.23 -21.07 21.04
CA SER A 106 -4.57 -21.28 19.62
C SER A 106 -4.48 -19.97 18.81
N PRO A 107 -4.29 -20.01 17.48
CA PRO A 107 -4.37 -18.83 16.62
C PRO A 107 -5.65 -18.03 16.80
N LEU A 108 -6.79 -18.73 16.92
CA LEU A 108 -8.09 -18.10 17.14
C LEU A 108 -8.15 -17.36 18.49
N GLU A 109 -7.58 -17.93 19.54
CA GLU A 109 -7.53 -17.29 20.86
C GLU A 109 -6.66 -16.03 20.84
N TYR A 110 -5.51 -16.07 20.15
CA TYR A 110 -4.73 -14.85 19.92
C TYR A 110 -5.51 -13.79 19.15
N ALA A 111 -6.25 -14.19 18.11
CA ALA A 111 -7.09 -13.28 17.33
C ALA A 111 -8.19 -12.61 18.16
N VAL A 112 -8.89 -13.38 19.01
CA VAL A 112 -9.91 -12.83 19.92
C VAL A 112 -9.27 -11.86 20.92
N CYS A 113 -8.20 -12.29 21.60
CA CYS A 113 -7.49 -11.45 22.57
C CYS A 113 -6.91 -10.17 21.95
N ALA A 114 -6.44 -10.23 20.70
CA ALA A 114 -5.95 -9.07 19.98
C ALA A 114 -7.07 -8.05 19.72
N CYS A 115 -8.27 -8.50 19.35
CA CYS A 115 -9.42 -7.61 19.17
C CYS A 115 -9.87 -6.98 20.49
N ILE A 116 -9.89 -7.77 21.58
CA ILE A 116 -10.20 -7.28 22.93
C ILE A 116 -9.18 -6.21 23.36
N ALA A 117 -7.89 -6.39 23.06
CA ALA A 117 -6.83 -5.44 23.40
C ALA A 117 -7.02 -4.04 22.79
N GLU A 118 -7.80 -3.94 21.71
CA GLU A 118 -8.09 -2.70 20.99
C GLU A 118 -9.49 -2.11 21.32
N ASP A 119 -10.30 -2.78 22.15
CA ASP A 119 -11.66 -2.36 22.50
C ASP A 119 -11.80 -2.19 24.02
N ALA A 120 -11.99 -0.95 24.47
CA ALA A 120 -11.99 -0.61 25.88
C ALA A 120 -13.13 -1.28 26.68
N GLU A 121 -14.32 -1.41 26.07
CA GLU A 121 -15.47 -2.03 26.71
C GLU A 121 -15.25 -3.53 26.88
N LEU A 122 -14.81 -4.21 25.81
CA LEU A 122 -14.53 -5.65 25.85
C LEU A 122 -13.33 -5.96 26.75
N SER A 123 -12.32 -5.10 26.77
CA SER A 123 -11.16 -5.26 27.66
C SER A 123 -11.56 -5.14 29.13
N HIS A 124 -12.51 -4.26 29.47
CA HIS A 124 -13.02 -4.17 30.84
C HIS A 124 -13.74 -5.46 31.25
N VAL A 125 -14.56 -6.03 30.36
CA VAL A 125 -15.23 -7.32 30.62
C VAL A 125 -14.19 -8.45 30.74
N TYR A 126 -13.12 -8.42 29.94
CA TYR A 126 -12.06 -9.43 29.98
C TYR A 126 -11.19 -9.36 31.24
N ALA A 127 -10.96 -8.17 31.81
CA ALA A 127 -10.08 -7.99 32.97
C ALA A 127 -10.51 -8.82 34.20
N GLY A 128 -11.81 -9.09 34.35
CA GLY A 128 -12.36 -9.96 35.39
C GLY A 128 -12.50 -11.44 35.00
N ALA A 129 -12.18 -11.81 33.75
CA ALA A 129 -12.35 -13.16 33.22
C ALA A 129 -11.07 -14.00 33.36
N THR A 130 -11.23 -15.29 33.64
CA THR A 130 -10.11 -16.26 33.68
C THR A 130 -9.78 -16.84 32.31
N ALA A 131 -10.71 -16.76 31.35
CA ALA A 131 -10.57 -17.24 29.98
C ALA A 131 -11.54 -16.52 29.03
N VAL A 132 -11.31 -16.64 27.72
CA VAL A 132 -12.22 -16.15 26.68
C VAL A 132 -13.49 -17.00 26.63
N SER A 133 -14.67 -16.41 26.85
CA SER A 133 -15.97 -17.10 26.77
C SER A 133 -16.56 -17.10 25.35
N SER A 134 -17.55 -17.96 25.11
CA SER A 134 -18.30 -18.00 23.84
C SER A 134 -19.01 -16.67 23.56
N GLU A 135 -19.58 -16.07 24.60
CA GLU A 135 -20.29 -14.79 24.56
C GLU A 135 -19.34 -13.66 24.19
N MET A 136 -18.14 -13.64 24.77
CA MET A 136 -17.10 -12.66 24.47
C MET A 136 -16.70 -12.75 22.99
N THR A 137 -16.45 -13.95 22.48
CA THR A 137 -16.09 -14.11 21.06
C THR A 137 -17.23 -13.73 20.12
N LYS A 138 -18.49 -14.04 20.46
CA LYS A 138 -19.64 -13.57 19.67
C LYS A 138 -19.70 -12.05 19.63
N ALA A 139 -19.49 -11.38 20.77
CA ALA A 139 -19.45 -9.93 20.85
C ALA A 139 -18.30 -9.32 20.02
N VAL A 140 -17.09 -9.90 20.13
CA VAL A 140 -15.92 -9.53 19.34
C VAL A 140 -16.20 -9.71 17.85
N CYS A 141 -16.71 -10.86 17.41
CA CYS A 141 -17.09 -11.11 16.02
C CYS A 141 -18.11 -10.10 15.50
N HIS A 142 -19.13 -9.77 16.30
CA HIS A 142 -20.15 -8.79 15.93
C HIS A 142 -19.55 -7.39 15.72
N LYS A 143 -18.75 -6.90 16.68
CA LYS A 143 -18.06 -5.61 16.59
C LYS A 143 -17.08 -5.58 15.40
N THR A 144 -16.28 -6.62 15.21
CA THR A 144 -15.33 -6.70 14.07
C THR A 144 -16.07 -6.70 12.73
N THR A 145 -17.18 -7.45 12.61
CA THR A 145 -18.00 -7.44 11.38
C THR A 145 -18.55 -6.06 11.07
N HIS A 146 -19.02 -5.33 12.10
CA HIS A 146 -19.48 -3.95 11.94
C HIS A 146 -18.36 -3.02 11.48
N SER A 147 -17.17 -3.13 12.09
CA SER A 147 -15.98 -2.36 11.70
C SER A 147 -15.55 -2.64 10.27
N ILE A 148 -15.56 -3.91 9.83
CA ILE A 148 -15.25 -4.29 8.44
C ILE A 148 -16.26 -3.65 7.47
N ARG A 149 -17.57 -3.75 7.74
CA ARG A 149 -18.60 -3.12 6.88
C ARG A 149 -18.43 -1.61 6.78
N SER A 150 -18.12 -0.95 7.89
CA SER A 150 -17.84 0.48 7.93
C SER A 150 -16.57 0.84 7.14
N ALA A 151 -15.51 0.03 7.24
CA ALA A 151 -14.28 0.20 6.46
C ALA A 151 -14.52 0.01 4.95
N VAL A 152 -15.25 -1.04 4.54
CA VAL A 152 -15.61 -1.28 3.13
C VAL A 152 -16.44 -0.10 2.57
N LYS A 153 -17.39 0.43 3.36
CA LYS A 153 -18.16 1.62 2.98
C LYS A 153 -17.26 2.86 2.82
N ALA A 154 -16.32 3.06 3.74
CA ALA A 154 -15.36 4.16 3.68
C ALA A 154 -14.42 4.04 2.46
N ILE A 155 -13.96 2.82 2.14
CA ILE A 155 -13.14 2.54 0.96
C ILE A 155 -13.93 2.83 -0.31
N SER A 156 -15.15 2.31 -0.41
CA SER A 156 -16.04 2.53 -1.56
C SER A 156 -16.36 4.01 -1.77
N ALA A 157 -16.44 4.79 -0.68
CA ALA A 157 -16.62 6.24 -0.73
C ALA A 157 -15.34 6.94 -1.22
N ALA A 158 -14.15 6.57 -0.70
CA ALA A 158 -12.87 7.13 -1.15
C ALA A 158 -12.57 6.83 -2.63
N GLN A 159 -13.00 5.69 -3.15
CA GLN A 159 -12.87 5.36 -4.58
C GLN A 159 -13.73 6.23 -5.51
N LYS A 160 -14.64 7.05 -4.97
CA LYS A 160 -15.34 8.08 -5.73
C LYS A 160 -14.46 9.33 -5.78
N VAL A 161 -13.86 9.60 -6.94
CA VAL A 161 -12.89 10.69 -7.12
C VAL A 161 -13.55 11.88 -7.81
N SER A 162 -13.43 13.07 -7.23
CA SER A 162 -13.81 14.34 -7.85
C SER A 162 -12.55 15.10 -8.22
N ILE A 163 -12.47 15.58 -9.46
CA ILE A 163 -11.25 16.20 -9.99
C ILE A 163 -11.59 17.59 -10.52
N CYS A 164 -10.80 18.59 -10.10
CA CYS A 164 -10.82 19.91 -10.70
C CYS A 164 -9.48 20.18 -11.38
N PHE A 165 -9.52 20.56 -12.66
CA PHE A 165 -8.35 21.06 -13.37
C PHE A 165 -8.34 22.58 -13.30
N VAL A 166 -7.22 23.15 -12.86
CA VAL A 166 -6.96 24.60 -12.86
C VAL A 166 -5.85 24.84 -13.85
N LEU A 167 -6.10 25.64 -14.87
CA LEU A 167 -5.19 25.79 -16.01
C LEU A 167 -4.93 27.25 -16.31
N ASP A 168 -3.65 27.56 -16.49
CA ASP A 168 -3.20 28.77 -17.16
C ASP A 168 -3.62 28.75 -18.64
N THR A 169 -4.37 29.77 -19.06
CA THR A 169 -4.93 29.89 -20.40
C THR A 169 -4.44 31.13 -21.16
N THR A 170 -3.31 31.71 -20.77
CA THR A 170 -2.74 32.88 -21.44
C THR A 170 -1.92 32.53 -22.69
N GLY A 171 -1.43 33.56 -23.38
CA GLY A 171 -0.67 33.40 -24.62
C GLY A 171 0.62 32.60 -24.48
N SER A 172 1.31 32.65 -23.33
CA SER A 172 2.54 31.88 -23.05
C SER A 172 2.30 30.37 -23.20
N MET A 173 1.09 29.93 -22.84
CA MET A 173 0.67 28.54 -22.88
C MET A 173 0.37 28.02 -24.29
N ALA A 174 0.47 28.83 -25.35
CA ALA A 174 0.07 28.44 -26.71
C ALA A 174 0.78 27.20 -27.25
N GLY A 175 2.08 27.03 -26.94
CA GLY A 175 2.84 25.83 -27.30
C GLY A 175 2.50 24.59 -26.48
N HIS A 176 1.88 24.76 -25.31
CA HIS A 176 1.66 23.71 -24.32
C HIS A 176 0.21 23.24 -24.23
N ILE A 177 -0.75 24.11 -24.55
CA ILE A 177 -2.18 23.90 -24.25
C ILE A 177 -2.75 22.64 -24.90
N GLN A 178 -2.33 22.30 -26.12
CA GLN A 178 -2.81 21.08 -26.79
C GLN A 178 -2.25 19.82 -26.11
N GLY A 179 -0.99 19.85 -25.68
CA GLY A 179 -0.38 18.79 -24.89
C GLY A 179 -1.13 18.59 -23.57
N VAL A 180 -1.43 19.68 -22.86
CA VAL A 180 -2.19 19.66 -21.61
C VAL A 180 -3.61 19.11 -21.80
N LYS A 181 -4.32 19.50 -22.87
CA LYS A 181 -5.66 18.95 -23.16
C LYS A 181 -5.62 17.44 -23.39
N ASN A 182 -4.67 16.96 -24.19
CA ASN A 182 -4.47 15.53 -24.43
C ASN A 182 -4.16 14.80 -23.11
N GLN A 183 -3.33 15.41 -22.27
CA GLN A 183 -2.96 14.90 -20.97
C GLN A 183 -4.16 14.80 -20.02
N ILE A 184 -5.05 15.80 -19.97
CA ILE A 184 -6.28 15.74 -19.17
C ILE A 184 -7.12 14.51 -19.55
N GLY A 185 -7.28 14.23 -20.84
CA GLY A 185 -7.99 13.02 -21.31
C GLY A 185 -7.30 11.71 -20.87
N GLN A 186 -5.97 11.68 -20.92
CA GLN A 186 -5.18 10.53 -20.45
C GLN A 186 -5.30 10.34 -18.93
N ILE A 187 -5.26 11.41 -18.14
CA ILE A 187 -5.43 11.38 -16.68
C ILE A 187 -6.77 10.74 -16.32
N VAL A 188 -7.86 11.20 -16.95
CA VAL A 188 -9.21 10.67 -16.70
C VAL A 188 -9.29 9.18 -17.08
N THR A 189 -8.68 8.79 -18.20
CA THR A 189 -8.64 7.40 -18.66
C THR A 189 -7.87 6.50 -17.69
N GLN A 190 -6.71 6.95 -17.21
CA GLN A 190 -5.90 6.19 -16.27
C GLN A 190 -6.57 6.08 -14.90
N ILE A 191 -7.24 7.11 -14.39
CA ILE A 191 -7.95 7.01 -13.11
C ILE A 191 -9.11 6.01 -13.19
N ARG A 192 -9.79 5.91 -14.34
CA ARG A 192 -10.78 4.86 -14.56
C ARG A 192 -10.17 3.46 -14.56
N SER A 193 -8.94 3.32 -15.06
CA SER A 193 -8.26 2.02 -15.09
C SER A 193 -7.77 1.55 -13.71
N THR A 194 -7.62 2.44 -12.71
CA THR A 194 -7.30 2.06 -11.33
C THR A 194 -8.50 1.51 -10.54
N GLY A 195 -9.68 1.43 -11.16
CA GLY A 195 -10.93 1.00 -10.53
C GLY A 195 -11.65 2.10 -9.76
N CYS A 196 -11.14 3.33 -9.78
CA CYS A 196 -11.82 4.49 -9.21
C CYS A 196 -13.01 4.91 -10.07
N LYS A 197 -14.06 5.41 -9.41
CA LYS A 197 -15.25 5.97 -10.07
C LYS A 197 -15.14 7.48 -10.11
N ILE A 198 -15.26 8.08 -11.28
CA ILE A 198 -15.32 9.54 -11.41
C ILE A 198 -16.67 10.03 -10.89
N ALA A 199 -16.65 10.78 -9.79
CA ALA A 199 -17.83 11.40 -9.20
C ALA A 199 -18.14 12.75 -9.83
N GLY A 200 -17.12 13.45 -10.32
CA GLY A 200 -17.26 14.71 -11.02
C GLY A 200 -15.93 15.21 -11.58
N LEU A 201 -16.00 15.93 -12.69
CA LEU A 201 -14.90 16.61 -13.35
C LEU A 201 -15.26 18.09 -13.48
N ALA A 202 -14.36 18.97 -13.08
CA ALA A 202 -14.50 20.41 -13.24
C ALA A 202 -13.25 21.00 -13.89
N PHE A 203 -13.40 22.19 -14.45
CA PHE A 203 -12.31 22.94 -15.05
C PHE A 203 -12.42 24.42 -14.71
N VAL A 204 -11.29 25.05 -14.39
CA VAL A 204 -11.14 26.49 -14.20
C VAL A 204 -9.91 26.95 -14.97
N GLY A 205 -10.13 27.68 -16.06
CA GLY A 205 -9.10 28.44 -16.74
C GLY A 205 -8.94 29.80 -16.06
N TYR A 206 -7.71 30.23 -15.84
CA TYR A 206 -7.39 31.59 -15.40
C TYR A 206 -6.45 32.26 -16.41
N LYS A 207 -6.47 33.59 -16.41
CA LYS A 207 -5.63 34.47 -17.23
C LYS A 207 -5.10 35.63 -16.38
N ASP A 208 -4.61 36.68 -17.01
CA ASP A 208 -4.22 37.90 -16.32
C ASP A 208 -5.49 38.67 -15.91
N TRP A 209 -5.39 39.36 -14.78
CA TRP A 209 -6.37 40.33 -14.33
C TRP A 209 -6.75 41.36 -15.41
N CYS A 210 -5.77 41.80 -16.22
CA CYS A 210 -6.00 42.83 -17.24
C CYS A 210 -6.90 42.38 -18.42
N ASP A 211 -7.21 41.09 -18.53
CA ASP A 211 -8.06 40.51 -19.59
C ASP A 211 -9.57 40.76 -19.43
N GLY A 212 -9.99 41.55 -18.45
CA GLY A 212 -11.35 42.04 -18.32
C GLY A 212 -12.36 40.98 -17.84
N ALA A 213 -13.63 41.06 -18.25
CA ALA A 213 -14.69 40.23 -17.67
C ALA A 213 -14.54 38.70 -17.91
N ASP A 214 -13.72 38.30 -18.89
CA ASP A 214 -13.52 36.92 -19.33
C ASP A 214 -12.19 36.29 -18.83
N HIS A 215 -11.53 36.88 -17.83
CA HIS A 215 -10.27 36.36 -17.24
C HIS A 215 -10.42 34.99 -16.55
N PHE A 216 -11.64 34.47 -16.39
CA PHE A 216 -11.90 33.11 -15.90
C PHE A 216 -12.84 32.32 -16.80
N GLU A 217 -12.42 31.10 -17.15
CA GLU A 217 -13.22 30.13 -17.91
C GLU A 217 -13.65 28.98 -16.99
N ARG A 218 -14.95 28.78 -16.77
CA ARG A 218 -15.43 27.84 -15.74
C ARG A 218 -16.31 26.75 -16.31
N LEU A 219 -15.99 25.50 -15.98
CA LEU A 219 -16.87 24.34 -16.11
C LEU A 219 -17.16 23.81 -14.70
N PRO A 220 -18.42 23.93 -14.21
CA PRO A 220 -18.86 23.28 -12.98
C PRO A 220 -18.69 21.75 -13.07
N PHE A 221 -18.80 21.07 -11.92
CA PHE A 221 -18.65 19.61 -11.88
C PHE A 221 -19.66 18.89 -12.79
N VAL A 222 -19.15 18.12 -13.74
CA VAL A 222 -19.89 17.24 -14.63
C VAL A 222 -19.48 15.78 -14.40
N SER A 223 -20.42 14.83 -14.53
CA SER A 223 -20.12 13.40 -14.43
C SER A 223 -19.58 12.80 -15.73
N ASP A 224 -19.80 13.48 -16.86
CA ASP A 224 -19.44 13.02 -18.19
C ASP A 224 -18.11 13.60 -18.67
N VAL A 225 -17.25 12.72 -19.20
CA VAL A 225 -15.93 13.08 -19.72
C VAL A 225 -16.06 13.80 -21.05
N THR A 226 -17.04 13.41 -21.86
CA THR A 226 -17.26 14.05 -23.16
C THR A 226 -17.68 15.52 -23.00
N ALA A 227 -18.42 15.85 -21.94
CA ALA A 227 -18.71 17.24 -21.58
C ALA A 227 -17.44 18.06 -21.27
N LEU A 228 -16.49 17.47 -20.52
CA LEU A 228 -15.18 18.09 -20.25
C LEU A 228 -14.36 18.25 -21.53
N GLU A 229 -14.24 17.20 -22.36
CA GLU A 229 -13.50 17.23 -23.63
C GLU A 229 -14.05 18.30 -24.59
N ASN A 230 -15.38 18.38 -24.69
CA ASN A 230 -16.06 19.39 -25.50
C ASN A 230 -15.76 20.81 -24.98
N PHE A 231 -15.73 21.01 -23.66
CA PHE A 231 -15.36 22.30 -23.07
C PHE A 231 -13.90 22.65 -23.37
N LEU A 232 -12.98 21.72 -23.11
CA LEU A 232 -11.55 21.88 -23.38
C LEU A 232 -11.26 22.19 -24.85
N SER A 233 -12.01 21.61 -25.79
CA SER A 233 -11.81 21.87 -27.23
C SER A 233 -11.99 23.35 -27.61
N ARG A 234 -12.77 24.11 -26.83
CA ARG A 234 -13.04 25.54 -27.06
C ARG A 234 -12.02 26.48 -26.43
N ILE A 235 -11.31 26.05 -25.39
CA ILE A 235 -10.31 26.86 -24.69
C ILE A 235 -9.21 27.32 -25.65
N ARG A 236 -8.83 28.60 -25.60
CA ARG A 236 -7.79 29.18 -26.45
C ARG A 236 -6.77 29.94 -25.59
N PRO A 237 -5.46 29.73 -25.83
CA PRO A 237 -4.38 30.44 -25.14
C PRO A 237 -4.37 31.88 -25.64
N THR A 238 -5.03 32.77 -24.92
CA THR A 238 -5.31 34.16 -25.35
C THR A 238 -5.31 35.06 -24.14
N GLY A 239 -5.00 36.34 -24.35
CA GLY A 239 -4.84 37.29 -23.26
C GLY A 239 -3.44 37.22 -22.64
N GLY A 240 -3.34 37.72 -21.42
CA GLY A 240 -2.12 37.99 -20.68
C GLY A 240 -1.81 39.49 -20.61
N GLY A 241 -0.85 39.85 -19.77
CA GLY A 241 -0.35 41.21 -19.63
C GLY A 241 1.13 41.20 -19.30
N ASP A 242 1.46 41.32 -18.03
CA ASP A 242 2.81 41.10 -17.53
C ASP A 242 3.08 39.60 -17.29
N PHE A 243 4.26 39.26 -16.78
CA PHE A 243 4.68 37.86 -16.66
C PHE A 243 3.89 37.02 -15.62
N PRO A 244 3.50 37.56 -14.45
CA PRO A 244 2.64 36.87 -13.50
C PRO A 244 1.18 36.88 -13.96
N GLU A 245 0.37 35.99 -13.40
CA GLU A 245 -1.02 35.76 -13.81
C GLU A 245 -1.97 35.73 -12.60
N ASP A 246 -3.30 35.69 -12.79
CA ASP A 246 -4.29 35.61 -11.70
C ASP A 246 -4.47 34.17 -11.15
N VAL A 247 -3.37 33.61 -10.66
CA VAL A 247 -3.33 32.25 -10.11
C VAL A 247 -4.14 32.14 -8.81
N VAL A 248 -4.11 33.17 -7.95
CA VAL A 248 -4.83 33.16 -6.67
C VAL A 248 -6.33 33.18 -6.91
N GLY A 249 -6.82 34.02 -7.81
CA GLY A 249 -8.21 34.05 -8.24
C GLY A 249 -8.62 32.74 -8.92
N GLY A 250 -7.77 32.15 -9.76
CA GLY A 250 -8.01 30.84 -10.39
C GLY A 250 -8.22 29.72 -9.36
N LEU A 251 -7.33 29.63 -8.37
CA LEU A 251 -7.47 28.67 -7.27
C LEU A 251 -8.69 28.96 -6.40
N HIS A 252 -8.98 30.23 -6.12
CA HIS A 252 -10.15 30.60 -5.33
C HIS A 252 -11.45 30.14 -6.00
N ASN A 253 -11.59 30.34 -7.31
CA ASN A 253 -12.73 29.88 -8.10
C ASN A 253 -12.88 28.36 -8.03
N ALA A 254 -11.80 27.61 -8.20
CA ALA A 254 -11.82 26.15 -8.12
C ALA A 254 -12.27 25.64 -6.74
N VAL A 255 -11.82 26.28 -5.66
CA VAL A 255 -12.19 25.90 -4.28
C VAL A 255 -13.65 26.25 -3.96
N CYS A 256 -14.17 27.33 -4.55
CA CYS A 256 -15.55 27.79 -4.39
C CYS A 256 -16.58 27.00 -5.19
N LEU A 257 -16.17 26.14 -6.13
CA LEU A 257 -17.08 25.24 -6.80
C LEU A 257 -17.89 24.38 -5.81
N GLU A 258 -19.06 23.95 -6.24
CA GLU A 258 -19.88 22.97 -5.51
C GLU A 258 -19.28 21.57 -5.65
N TRP A 259 -18.23 21.30 -4.86
CA TRP A 259 -17.60 19.98 -4.80
C TRP A 259 -18.62 18.92 -4.34
N PRO A 260 -18.66 17.74 -4.99
CA PRO A 260 -19.57 16.66 -4.61
C PRO A 260 -19.53 16.36 -3.10
N GLN A 261 -20.71 16.40 -2.46
CA GLN A 261 -20.83 16.41 -0.99
C GLN A 261 -20.63 15.03 -0.33
N HIS A 262 -20.90 13.92 -1.06
CA HIS A 262 -20.83 12.57 -0.50
C HIS A 262 -19.42 11.97 -0.57
N GLY A 263 -18.54 12.40 0.35
CA GLY A 263 -17.43 11.61 0.89
C GLY A 263 -16.45 10.97 -0.10
N GLY A 264 -16.12 11.63 -1.21
CA GLY A 264 -15.14 11.19 -2.18
C GLY A 264 -13.71 11.63 -1.86
N THR A 265 -12.74 11.15 -2.64
CA THR A 265 -11.40 11.77 -2.73
C THR A 265 -11.50 12.99 -3.66
N ARG A 266 -10.97 14.14 -3.23
CA ARG A 266 -11.06 15.41 -3.96
C ARG A 266 -9.66 15.84 -4.39
N VAL A 267 -9.44 15.97 -5.69
CA VAL A 267 -8.12 16.27 -6.25
C VAL A 267 -8.20 17.55 -7.07
N LEU A 268 -7.25 18.45 -6.85
CA LEU A 268 -7.07 19.65 -7.66
C LEU A 268 -5.72 19.55 -8.38
N PHE A 269 -5.77 19.52 -9.71
CA PHE A 269 -4.61 19.58 -10.59
C PHE A 269 -4.46 20.99 -11.13
N HIS A 270 -3.42 21.69 -10.69
CA HIS A 270 -3.09 23.00 -11.20
C HIS A 270 -1.92 22.91 -12.18
N ILE A 271 -2.07 23.50 -13.35
CA ILE A 271 -1.10 23.49 -14.44
C ILE A 271 -0.90 24.94 -14.87
N GLY A 272 0.33 25.41 -14.85
CA GLY A 272 0.66 26.76 -15.28
C GLY A 272 2.15 26.94 -15.49
N ASP A 273 2.50 27.99 -16.22
CA ASP A 273 3.87 28.33 -16.55
C ASP A 273 4.32 29.68 -15.93
N ALA A 274 3.40 30.42 -15.31
CA ALA A 274 3.63 31.67 -14.60
C ALA A 274 3.22 31.66 -13.10
N PRO A 275 3.91 32.43 -12.24
CA PRO A 275 3.57 32.64 -10.83
C PRO A 275 2.39 33.62 -10.64
N PRO A 276 1.84 33.80 -9.43
CA PRO A 276 0.78 34.77 -9.17
C PRO A 276 1.34 36.19 -9.08
N HIS A 277 0.50 37.18 -9.39
CA HIS A 277 0.72 38.55 -8.94
C HIS A 277 0.80 38.66 -7.42
N GLY A 278 1.51 39.69 -6.96
CA GLY A 278 1.42 40.19 -5.60
C GLY A 278 2.44 39.64 -4.61
N ARG A 279 2.18 39.95 -3.34
CA ARG A 279 3.07 39.66 -2.21
C ARG A 279 2.36 38.83 -1.14
N THR A 280 3.16 38.17 -0.32
CA THR A 280 2.71 37.45 0.88
C THR A 280 2.17 38.41 1.95
N GLY A 281 0.92 38.88 1.80
CA GLY A 281 0.19 39.70 2.76
C GLY A 281 0.76 41.12 2.93
N GLY A 282 -0.06 42.15 2.64
CA GLY A 282 0.12 43.55 3.09
C GLY A 282 1.54 44.13 3.00
N GLY A 283 2.30 43.83 1.94
CA GLY A 283 3.69 44.29 1.73
C GLY A 283 4.79 43.25 1.97
N GLY A 284 4.47 41.96 2.12
CA GLY A 284 5.44 40.87 2.31
C GLY A 284 6.31 40.51 1.10
N GLN A 285 6.93 39.32 1.13
CA GLN A 285 7.76 38.80 0.05
C GLN A 285 6.93 38.55 -1.22
N HIS A 286 7.44 38.97 -2.38
CA HIS A 286 6.89 38.62 -3.71
C HIS A 286 6.90 37.12 -3.95
N TYR A 287 5.95 36.62 -4.75
CA TYR A 287 5.88 35.21 -5.12
C TYR A 287 6.96 34.78 -6.14
N HIS A 288 7.59 35.76 -6.78
CA HIS A 288 8.60 35.59 -7.82
C HIS A 288 9.55 36.81 -7.87
N ASN A 289 10.57 36.74 -8.73
CA ASN A 289 11.52 37.83 -8.96
C ASN A 289 11.37 38.50 -10.35
N GLN A 290 10.28 38.17 -11.06
CA GLN A 290 9.93 38.75 -12.35
C GLN A 290 9.23 40.11 -12.19
N GLY A 291 9.19 40.93 -13.25
CA GLY A 291 8.42 42.18 -13.25
C GLY A 291 6.93 41.91 -13.00
N ASP A 292 6.31 42.71 -12.15
CA ASP A 292 4.90 42.62 -11.75
C ASP A 292 4.26 44.01 -11.85
N ASP A 293 3.31 44.16 -12.76
CA ASP A 293 2.52 45.38 -12.92
C ASP A 293 1.41 45.46 -11.84
N HIS A 294 1.16 44.35 -11.14
CA HIS A 294 0.21 44.23 -10.04
C HIS A 294 0.88 43.73 -8.73
N PRO A 295 1.90 44.44 -8.20
CA PRO A 295 2.77 43.97 -7.11
C PRO A 295 2.10 43.78 -5.75
N ASP A 296 0.84 44.22 -5.60
CA ASP A 296 0.03 44.01 -4.39
C ASP A 296 -1.07 42.96 -4.60
N GLY A 297 -1.13 42.32 -5.77
CA GLY A 297 -2.15 41.37 -6.17
C GLY A 297 -3.48 42.03 -6.53
N HIS A 298 -4.50 41.22 -6.83
CA HIS A 298 -5.81 41.75 -7.15
C HIS A 298 -6.56 42.16 -5.86
N PRO A 299 -7.23 43.34 -5.77
CA PRO A 299 -7.92 43.76 -4.55
C PRO A 299 -9.01 42.83 -4.03
N SER A 300 -9.57 41.95 -4.88
CA SER A 300 -10.55 40.94 -4.45
C SER A 300 -9.93 39.58 -4.11
N ASP A 301 -8.60 39.46 -4.18
CA ASP A 301 -7.92 38.23 -3.81
C ASP A 301 -8.13 37.91 -2.34
N VAL A 302 -8.47 36.65 -2.09
CA VAL A 302 -8.53 36.14 -0.73
C VAL A 302 -7.11 35.91 -0.21
N PRO A 303 -6.82 36.23 1.07
CA PRO A 303 -5.53 35.92 1.66
C PRO A 303 -5.18 34.43 1.52
N LEU A 304 -3.92 34.10 1.21
CA LEU A 304 -3.49 32.71 1.03
C LEU A 304 -3.82 31.81 2.22
N ASN A 305 -3.74 32.32 3.45
CA ASN A 305 -4.14 31.59 4.64
C ASN A 305 -5.60 31.12 4.54
N THR A 306 -6.51 32.00 4.12
CA THR A 306 -7.92 31.70 3.92
C THR A 306 -8.14 30.72 2.77
N LEU A 307 -7.43 30.91 1.64
CA LEU A 307 -7.51 30.00 0.50
C LEU A 307 -7.08 28.59 0.86
N PHE A 308 -5.88 28.42 1.43
CA PHE A 308 -5.36 27.12 1.83
C PHE A 308 -6.10 26.52 3.03
N GLN A 309 -6.69 27.35 3.89
CA GLN A 309 -7.64 26.88 4.90
C GLN A 309 -8.86 26.24 4.24
N LYS A 310 -9.49 26.89 3.26
CA LYS A 310 -10.63 26.32 2.53
C LYS A 310 -10.26 25.03 1.79
N ILE A 311 -9.06 24.95 1.19
CA ILE A 311 -8.54 23.71 0.57
C ILE A 311 -8.48 22.58 1.61
N ARG A 312 -7.96 22.86 2.82
CA ARG A 312 -7.89 21.88 3.91
C ARG A 312 -9.28 21.49 4.46
N GLU A 313 -10.15 22.46 4.68
CA GLU A 313 -11.51 22.22 5.18
C GLU A 313 -12.34 21.37 4.21
N LYS A 314 -12.14 21.56 2.91
CA LYS A 314 -12.73 20.73 1.87
C LYS A 314 -11.96 19.42 1.62
N GLU A 315 -10.87 19.16 2.34
CA GLU A 315 -10.02 17.96 2.16
C GLU A 315 -9.57 17.78 0.70
N ILE A 316 -9.16 18.86 0.03
CA ILE A 316 -8.71 18.83 -1.36
C ILE A 316 -7.21 18.54 -1.41
N ASP A 317 -6.83 17.47 -2.11
CA ASP A 317 -5.43 17.15 -2.40
C ASP A 317 -4.95 17.98 -3.60
N TYR A 318 -4.06 18.92 -3.32
CA TYR A 318 -3.50 19.86 -4.27
C TYR A 318 -2.21 19.35 -4.93
N TYR A 319 -2.19 19.30 -6.26
CA TYR A 319 -1.04 18.91 -7.09
C TYR A 319 -0.70 20.01 -8.11
N PHE A 320 0.58 20.16 -8.42
CA PHE A 320 1.06 21.12 -9.40
C PHE A 320 1.79 20.45 -10.57
N GLY A 321 1.35 20.72 -11.80
CA GLY A 321 1.96 20.26 -13.04
C GLY A 321 2.95 21.31 -13.52
N LYS A 322 4.24 21.04 -13.35
CA LYS A 322 5.29 22.00 -13.69
C LYS A 322 5.56 22.01 -15.19
N ILE A 323 5.53 23.20 -15.80
CA ILE A 323 5.93 23.41 -17.21
C ILE A 323 7.36 23.97 -17.29
N ASN A 324 7.71 24.89 -16.39
CA ASN A 324 9.03 25.52 -16.32
C ASN A 324 9.44 25.82 -14.86
N GLY A 325 10.62 26.42 -14.65
CA GLY A 325 11.15 26.76 -13.32
C GLY A 325 10.56 28.00 -12.63
N HIS A 326 9.74 28.81 -13.32
CA HIS A 326 9.32 30.11 -12.83
C HIS A 326 8.34 30.04 -11.65
N CYS A 327 7.66 28.91 -11.46
CA CYS A 327 6.72 28.68 -10.36
C CYS A 327 7.39 28.16 -9.07
N ASP A 328 8.70 27.90 -9.06
CA ASP A 328 9.36 27.21 -7.93
C ASP A 328 9.30 27.98 -6.60
N ASP A 329 9.40 29.31 -6.65
CA ASP A 329 9.34 30.14 -5.45
C ASP A 329 7.90 30.25 -4.91
N MET A 330 6.91 30.36 -5.80
CA MET A 330 5.49 30.27 -5.44
C MET A 330 5.20 28.96 -4.70
N LEU A 331 5.74 27.83 -5.16
CA LEU A 331 5.45 26.53 -4.58
C LEU A 331 6.04 26.39 -3.18
N LYS A 332 7.22 26.97 -2.92
CA LYS A 332 7.81 27.03 -1.56
C LYS A 332 6.96 27.86 -0.62
N ILE A 333 6.36 28.96 -1.11
CA ILE A 333 5.47 29.82 -0.32
C ILE A 333 4.15 29.10 -0.07
N PHE A 334 3.51 28.57 -1.12
CA PHE A 334 2.24 27.86 -1.03
C PHE A 334 2.36 26.64 -0.11
N ALA A 335 3.46 25.88 -0.15
CA ALA A 335 3.68 24.75 0.75
C ALA A 335 3.66 25.14 2.24
N ARG A 336 4.19 26.32 2.59
CA ARG A 336 4.16 26.84 3.97
C ARG A 336 2.73 27.13 4.43
N HIS A 337 1.91 27.76 3.58
CA HIS A 337 0.50 28.06 3.89
C HIS A 337 -0.40 26.83 3.82
N TYR A 338 -0.10 25.89 2.93
CA TYR A 338 -0.82 24.63 2.80
C TYR A 338 -0.58 23.71 4.00
N GLY A 339 0.61 23.77 4.60
CA GLY A 339 1.02 22.97 5.77
C GLY A 339 1.69 21.64 5.40
N ARG A 340 1.93 21.40 4.11
CA ARG A 340 2.68 20.24 3.59
C ARG A 340 3.28 20.57 2.22
N ALA A 341 4.26 19.77 1.78
CA ALA A 341 4.81 19.89 0.43
C ALA A 341 3.71 19.65 -0.62
N ILE A 342 3.72 20.47 -1.68
CA ILE A 342 2.82 20.31 -2.83
C ILE A 342 3.50 19.35 -3.81
N PRO A 343 2.95 18.15 -4.06
CA PRO A 343 3.56 17.22 -4.98
C PRO A 343 3.53 17.80 -6.39
N GLN A 344 4.70 17.79 -7.02
CA GLN A 344 4.85 18.17 -8.42
C GLN A 344 4.77 16.91 -9.28
N TYR A 345 4.11 17.01 -10.42
CA TYR A 345 4.11 15.95 -11.43
C TYR A 345 4.65 16.49 -12.74
N ASP A 346 5.28 15.59 -13.48
CA ASP A 346 5.79 15.87 -14.80
C ASP A 346 4.62 15.89 -15.79
N THR A 347 4.38 17.05 -16.40
CA THR A 347 3.30 17.22 -17.37
C THR A 347 3.52 16.38 -18.64
N SER A 348 4.76 15.95 -18.90
CA SER A 348 5.09 15.08 -20.03
C SER A 348 4.90 13.59 -19.75
N ASN A 349 4.69 13.18 -18.49
CA ASN A 349 4.53 11.77 -18.08
C ASN A 349 3.19 11.51 -17.36
N PRO A 350 2.14 11.12 -18.09
CA PRO A 350 0.81 10.83 -17.54
C PRO A 350 0.81 9.76 -16.42
N ALA A 351 1.69 8.75 -16.48
CA ALA A 351 1.71 7.65 -15.51
C ALA A 351 2.01 8.12 -14.08
N SER A 352 2.78 9.21 -13.92
CA SER A 352 3.07 9.84 -12.63
C SER A 352 1.80 10.38 -11.93
N ILE A 353 0.77 10.69 -12.72
CA ILE A 353 -0.48 11.32 -12.24
C ILE A 353 -1.45 10.27 -11.74
N ALA A 354 -1.60 9.15 -12.46
CA ALA A 354 -2.37 8.02 -11.97
C ALA A 354 -1.82 7.50 -10.63
N SER A 355 -0.50 7.46 -10.49
CA SER A 355 0.18 7.15 -9.23
C SER A 355 -0.18 8.15 -8.13
N SER A 356 -0.20 9.44 -8.46
CA SER A 356 -0.55 10.54 -7.53
C SER A 356 -1.99 10.47 -7.04
N VAL A 357 -2.97 10.30 -7.94
CA VAL A 357 -4.39 10.12 -7.55
C VAL A 357 -4.57 8.85 -6.74
N SER A 358 -3.92 7.77 -7.14
CA SER A 358 -4.01 6.52 -6.40
C SER A 358 -3.43 6.65 -4.99
N LYS A 359 -2.32 7.38 -4.83
CA LYS A 359 -1.76 7.72 -3.53
C LYS A 359 -2.76 8.51 -2.69
N SER A 360 -3.39 9.54 -3.26
CA SER A 360 -4.44 10.32 -2.59
C SER A 360 -5.65 9.46 -2.17
N VAL A 361 -6.11 8.55 -3.02
CA VAL A 361 -7.17 7.58 -2.69
C VAL A 361 -6.71 6.65 -1.55
N MET A 362 -5.48 6.14 -1.61
CA MET A 362 -4.91 5.28 -0.55
C MET A 362 -4.77 6.01 0.80
N GLU A 363 -4.35 7.28 0.79
CA GLU A 363 -4.27 8.13 1.98
C GLU A 363 -5.67 8.41 2.54
N SER A 364 -6.64 8.69 1.67
CA SER A 364 -8.05 8.88 2.04
C SER A 364 -8.65 7.62 2.67
N VAL A 365 -8.35 6.43 2.12
CA VAL A 365 -8.76 5.15 2.70
C VAL A 365 -8.12 4.92 4.07
N SER A 366 -6.81 5.13 4.16
CA SER A 366 -6.04 4.87 5.38
C SER A 366 -6.46 5.77 6.53
N THR A 367 -6.72 7.05 6.25
CA THR A 367 -7.24 8.01 7.23
C THR A 367 -8.67 7.66 7.64
N ARG A 368 -9.56 7.35 6.68
CA ARG A 368 -10.98 7.04 6.98
C ARG A 368 -11.20 5.69 7.64
N SER A 369 -10.37 4.69 7.36
CA SER A 369 -10.36 3.42 8.10
C SER A 369 -9.86 3.60 9.54
N ALA A 370 -9.03 4.62 9.81
CA ALA A 370 -8.57 4.95 11.15
C ALA A 370 -9.59 5.81 11.95
N LEU A 371 -10.56 6.44 11.29
CA LEU A 371 -11.59 7.29 11.93
C LEU A 371 -12.65 6.51 12.72
N ALA A 372 -12.57 5.18 12.80
CA ALA A 372 -13.34 4.38 13.75
C ALA A 372 -12.75 4.38 15.18
N GLY A 373 -11.63 5.06 15.42
CA GLY A 373 -11.04 5.16 16.76
C GLY A 373 -10.38 6.50 17.03
N ASP A 374 -11.08 7.34 17.80
CA ASP A 374 -10.65 8.49 18.60
C ASP A 374 -9.38 9.27 18.19
N ARG A 375 -9.58 10.57 17.91
CA ARG A 375 -8.60 11.57 17.47
C ARG A 375 -7.82 12.14 18.66
N ARG A 376 -6.94 11.33 19.25
CA ARG A 376 -5.76 11.85 19.99
C ARG A 376 -4.54 11.03 19.62
N ARG A 377 -3.86 11.44 18.55
CA ARG A 377 -2.48 11.01 18.30
C ARG A 377 -1.60 11.98 19.08
N ASP A 378 -1.13 11.57 20.25
CA ASP A 378 0.05 12.18 20.84
C ASP A 378 1.23 11.75 19.96
N GLU A 379 1.50 12.50 18.88
CA GLU A 379 2.57 12.17 17.94
C GLU A 379 3.92 12.38 18.64
N LEU A 380 4.53 11.27 19.08
CA LEU A 380 5.95 11.24 19.39
C LEU A 380 6.72 11.81 18.19
N PRO A 381 7.56 12.83 18.37
CA PRO A 381 8.27 13.46 17.26
C PRO A 381 9.16 12.43 16.56
N LEU A 382 9.05 12.35 15.24
CA LEU A 382 9.85 11.45 14.43
C LEU A 382 11.31 11.90 14.37
N ASP A 383 12.23 10.93 14.42
CA ASP A 383 13.65 11.14 14.26
C ASP A 383 14.19 10.19 13.19
N LYS A 384 14.37 10.71 11.97
CA LYS A 384 14.88 9.94 10.83
C LYS A 384 16.37 9.65 10.91
N SER A 385 17.10 10.30 11.83
CA SER A 385 18.55 10.16 11.96
C SER A 385 18.92 8.81 12.58
N MET A 386 20.05 8.25 12.13
CA MET A 386 20.59 7.01 12.72
C MET A 386 21.00 7.26 14.18
N PRO A 387 20.58 6.40 15.14
CA PRO A 387 20.95 6.56 16.54
C PRO A 387 22.46 6.44 16.74
N LYS A 388 23.01 7.25 17.64
CA LYS A 388 24.37 7.05 18.15
C LYS A 388 24.36 5.85 19.11
N TRP A 389 24.55 4.64 18.57
CA TRP A 389 24.39 3.38 19.32
C TRP A 389 25.17 3.30 20.63
N MET A 390 26.32 3.96 20.74
CA MET A 390 27.10 4.01 21.99
C MET A 390 26.33 4.66 23.17
N MET A 391 25.38 5.54 22.87
CA MET A 391 24.56 6.23 23.85
C MET A 391 23.22 5.51 24.14
N VAL A 392 22.89 4.49 23.35
CA VAL A 392 21.62 3.77 23.48
C VAL A 392 21.79 2.61 24.46
N PRO A 393 21.00 2.51 25.55
CA PRO A 393 21.12 1.42 26.50
C PRO A 393 20.90 0.05 25.86
N VAL A 394 21.64 -0.95 26.37
CA VAL A 394 21.43 -2.36 26.00
C VAL A 394 20.40 -2.98 26.95
N ALA A 395 19.32 -3.51 26.40
CA ALA A 395 18.28 -4.21 27.14
C ALA A 395 18.38 -5.72 26.93
N SER A 396 18.34 -6.50 28.02
CA SER A 396 18.15 -7.95 27.93
C SER A 396 16.72 -8.26 27.49
N CYS A 397 16.55 -9.19 26.56
CA CYS A 397 15.24 -9.55 26.04
C CYS A 397 15.15 -11.04 25.69
N THR A 398 13.94 -11.48 25.36
CA THR A 398 13.72 -12.73 24.64
C THR A 398 13.16 -12.43 23.26
N VAL A 399 13.67 -13.10 22.24
CA VAL A 399 13.20 -13.02 20.86
C VAL A 399 12.53 -14.33 20.51
N MET A 400 11.28 -14.27 20.09
CA MET A 400 10.49 -15.41 19.64
C MET A 400 10.31 -15.35 18.12
N LYS A 401 10.51 -16.47 17.44
CA LYS A 401 10.22 -16.63 16.01
C LYS A 401 9.18 -17.72 15.80
N LEU A 402 8.31 -17.55 14.80
CA LEU A 402 7.43 -18.60 14.31
C LEU A 402 8.12 -19.38 13.19
N LYS A 403 7.94 -20.69 13.18
CA LYS A 403 8.22 -21.49 11.98
C LYS A 403 7.11 -21.29 10.96
N LEU A 404 7.45 -21.48 9.68
CA LEU A 404 6.48 -21.46 8.60
C LEU A 404 5.46 -22.60 8.77
N PRO A 405 4.21 -22.42 8.31
CA PRO A 405 3.26 -23.51 8.17
C PRO A 405 3.87 -24.73 7.46
N ALA A 406 3.48 -25.93 7.88
CA ALA A 406 3.98 -27.17 7.25
C ALA A 406 3.31 -27.45 5.90
N SER A 407 2.08 -26.95 5.69
CA SER A 407 1.31 -27.14 4.47
C SER A 407 0.19 -26.11 4.36
N VAL A 408 -0.45 -26.04 3.18
CA VAL A 408 -1.71 -25.29 2.99
C VAL A 408 -2.80 -25.79 3.94
N LYS A 409 -2.88 -27.11 4.18
CA LYS A 409 -3.85 -27.68 5.12
C LYS A 409 -3.67 -27.14 6.53
N ALA A 410 -2.43 -27.04 7.01
CA ALA A 410 -2.14 -26.45 8.33
C ALA A 410 -2.59 -24.98 8.43
N ILE A 411 -2.54 -24.24 7.33
CA ILE A 411 -3.10 -22.89 7.25
C ILE A 411 -4.62 -22.97 7.39
N VAL A 412 -5.31 -23.72 6.54
CA VAL A 412 -6.79 -23.80 6.51
C VAL A 412 -7.35 -24.29 7.86
N ASP A 413 -6.72 -25.29 8.48
CA ASP A 413 -7.14 -25.89 9.74
C ASP A 413 -6.76 -25.04 10.98
N MET A 414 -6.12 -23.88 10.79
CA MET A 414 -5.68 -22.97 11.87
C MET A 414 -4.75 -23.65 12.89
N GLU A 415 -3.83 -24.49 12.42
CA GLU A 415 -2.87 -25.16 13.30
C GLU A 415 -1.92 -24.16 13.97
N SER A 416 -1.63 -24.37 15.26
CA SER A 416 -0.68 -23.54 15.99
C SER A 416 0.73 -23.69 15.42
N LEU A 417 1.31 -22.59 14.95
CA LEU A 417 2.68 -22.56 14.45
C LEU A 417 3.70 -22.81 15.56
N GLU A 418 4.75 -23.57 15.25
CA GLU A 418 5.82 -23.86 16.20
C GLU A 418 6.61 -22.58 16.52
N GLN A 419 6.87 -22.36 17.82
CA GLN A 419 7.56 -21.18 18.32
C GLN A 419 8.94 -21.56 18.84
N THR A 420 9.94 -20.75 18.52
CA THR A 420 11.28 -20.86 19.11
C THR A 420 11.64 -19.55 19.80
N VAL A 421 12.03 -19.64 21.07
CA VAL A 421 12.37 -18.48 21.92
C VAL A 421 13.84 -18.54 22.28
N THR A 422 14.56 -17.45 22.04
CA THR A 422 15.98 -17.32 22.36
C THR A 422 16.23 -16.08 23.22
N ARG A 423 17.13 -16.17 24.20
CA ARG A 423 17.64 -14.98 24.90
C ARG A 423 18.46 -14.13 23.93
N SER A 424 18.33 -12.80 24.05
CA SER A 424 19.06 -11.86 23.20
C SER A 424 19.23 -10.52 23.91
N TYR A 425 19.92 -9.60 23.24
CA TYR A 425 20.18 -8.25 23.72
C TYR A 425 19.85 -7.27 22.60
N LEU A 426 19.13 -6.20 22.93
CA LEU A 426 18.66 -5.20 21.98
C LEU A 426 19.01 -3.79 22.44
N GLN A 427 19.36 -2.95 21.47
CA GLN A 427 19.33 -1.50 21.61
C GLN A 427 18.14 -0.98 20.79
N VAL A 428 17.33 -0.11 21.39
CA VAL A 428 16.14 0.48 20.75
C VAL A 428 16.30 1.98 20.72
N ALA A 429 16.13 2.59 19.56
CA ALA A 429 16.16 4.04 19.44
C ALA A 429 15.12 4.68 20.38
N PRO A 430 15.44 5.84 21.01
CA PRO A 430 14.52 6.50 21.93
C PRO A 430 13.28 7.09 21.22
N ARG A 431 13.40 7.42 19.93
CA ARG A 431 12.32 7.98 19.10
C ARG A 431 12.07 7.13 17.87
N PRO A 432 10.81 7.06 17.40
CA PRO A 432 10.50 6.40 16.14
C PRO A 432 11.03 7.22 14.96
N PHE A 433 11.41 6.55 13.87
CA PHE A 433 11.85 7.21 12.63
C PHE A 433 10.73 7.31 11.59
N ASP A 434 9.71 6.47 11.73
CA ASP A 434 8.58 6.39 10.81
C ASP A 434 7.32 5.85 11.51
N HIS A 435 6.16 5.98 10.89
CA HIS A 435 4.91 5.42 11.39
C HIS A 435 3.97 4.98 10.26
N GLY A 436 3.23 3.90 10.50
CA GLY A 436 2.11 3.48 9.68
C GLY A 436 0.77 3.95 10.24
N SER A 437 -0.32 3.34 9.78
CA SER A 437 -1.67 3.60 10.30
C SER A 437 -1.87 3.09 11.74
N CYS A 438 -1.11 2.06 12.14
CA CYS A 438 -1.32 1.34 13.40
C CYS A 438 -0.07 1.22 14.27
N ARG A 439 1.13 1.43 13.70
CA ARG A 439 2.40 1.12 14.36
C ARG A 439 3.44 2.22 14.15
N LEU A 440 4.25 2.47 15.16
CA LEU A 440 5.48 3.26 15.11
C LEU A 440 6.65 2.33 14.77
N ALA A 441 7.60 2.82 13.97
CA ALA A 441 8.82 2.12 13.61
C ALA A 441 10.05 2.79 14.26
N PHE A 442 10.86 2.00 14.95
CA PHE A 442 12.07 2.41 15.64
C PHE A 442 13.28 1.73 15.00
N TYR A 443 14.39 2.45 14.91
CA TYR A 443 15.66 1.81 14.62
C TYR A 443 16.07 0.95 15.82
N GLY A 444 16.61 -0.24 15.55
CA GLY A 444 17.13 -1.12 16.59
C GLY A 444 18.40 -1.82 16.15
N ARG A 445 19.10 -2.39 17.14
CA ARG A 445 20.29 -3.21 16.93
C ARG A 445 20.21 -4.45 17.81
N GLN A 446 20.24 -5.63 17.18
CA GLN A 446 20.32 -6.92 17.86
C GLN A 446 21.79 -7.27 18.06
N LEU A 447 22.17 -7.55 19.31
CA LEU A 447 23.56 -7.84 19.70
C LEU A 447 23.77 -9.33 19.95
N PHE A 448 24.95 -9.82 19.55
CA PHE A 448 25.36 -11.21 19.68
C PHE A 448 26.75 -11.29 20.35
N SER A 449 26.91 -12.23 21.29
CA SER A 449 28.20 -12.56 21.89
C SER A 449 28.94 -13.58 21.03
N ALA A 450 30.28 -13.56 21.08
CA ALA A 450 31.09 -14.58 20.42
C ALA A 450 30.71 -16.00 20.91
N PRO A 451 30.70 -17.01 20.03
CA PRO A 451 30.60 -18.39 20.49
C PRO A 451 31.79 -18.68 21.42
N ARG A 452 31.50 -19.22 22.61
CA ARG A 452 32.56 -19.72 23.50
C ARG A 452 33.26 -20.86 22.75
N THR A 453 34.48 -20.64 22.28
CA THR A 453 35.35 -21.74 21.86
C THR A 453 35.71 -22.52 23.12
N ASN A 454 35.08 -23.66 23.33
CA ASN A 454 35.69 -24.69 24.13
C ASN A 454 36.84 -25.24 23.28
N ASP A 455 38.06 -24.76 23.52
CA ASP A 455 39.21 -25.64 23.40
C ASP A 455 40.39 -25.07 24.19
N SER A 456 40.82 -25.91 25.12
CA SER A 456 42.13 -25.89 25.73
C SER A 456 43.17 -26.14 24.66
N ASP A 457 43.70 -25.09 24.03
CA ASP A 457 45.09 -25.14 23.62
C ASP A 457 45.73 -23.77 23.59
N SER A 458 46.90 -23.74 24.22
CA SER A 458 47.76 -22.60 24.42
C SER A 458 48.43 -22.14 23.12
N SER A 459 48.70 -20.83 23.04
CA SER A 459 49.70 -20.15 22.18
C SER A 459 49.25 -19.50 20.86
N VAL A 460 48.47 -18.41 20.93
CA VAL A 460 48.63 -17.25 20.01
C VAL A 460 48.28 -15.94 20.76
N PRO A 461 49.10 -14.87 20.68
CA PRO A 461 48.96 -13.69 21.54
C PRO A 461 47.86 -12.72 21.12
N SER A 462 47.23 -12.17 22.14
CA SER A 462 46.24 -11.10 22.16
C SER A 462 46.62 -9.87 21.32
N VAL A 463 45.72 -9.46 20.43
CA VAL A 463 45.48 -8.04 20.14
C VAL A 463 43.97 -7.82 20.05
N VAL A 464 43.35 -7.54 21.20
CA VAL A 464 42.06 -6.84 21.27
C VAL A 464 42.31 -5.60 22.10
N THR A 465 42.54 -4.48 21.40
CA THR A 465 42.63 -3.16 22.00
C THR A 465 41.23 -2.70 22.43
N ASP A 466 41.13 -2.41 23.73
CA ASP A 466 40.17 -1.52 24.39
C ASP A 466 38.67 -1.71 24.16
N VAL A 467 38.07 -2.50 25.06
CA VAL A 467 36.64 -2.39 25.41
C VAL A 467 36.51 -1.84 26.84
N PRO A 468 35.85 -0.70 27.06
CA PRO A 468 35.62 -0.14 28.40
C PRO A 468 34.82 -1.09 29.30
N ARG A 469 35.18 -1.12 30.60
CA ARG A 469 34.53 -1.93 31.64
C ARG A 469 33.05 -1.58 31.78
N GLY A 470 32.18 -2.56 31.58
CA GLY A 470 30.75 -2.49 31.94
C GLY A 470 29.78 -3.06 30.91
N SER A 471 30.20 -3.31 29.67
CA SER A 471 29.33 -3.90 28.63
C SER A 471 29.62 -5.40 28.45
N PRO A 472 28.61 -6.26 28.31
CA PRO A 472 28.84 -7.64 27.89
C PRO A 472 29.63 -7.64 26.57
N GLY A 473 30.68 -8.44 26.45
CA GLY A 473 31.53 -8.51 25.26
C GLY A 473 30.75 -9.00 24.03
N PHE A 474 30.06 -8.09 23.34
CA PHE A 474 29.37 -8.35 22.09
C PHE A 474 30.33 -8.18 20.92
N THR A 475 30.39 -9.16 20.03
CA THR A 475 31.34 -9.18 18.90
C THR A 475 30.64 -9.05 17.54
N ALA A 476 29.32 -9.20 17.49
CA ALA A 476 28.54 -9.06 16.28
C ALA A 476 27.19 -8.40 16.56
N SER A 477 26.60 -7.80 15.53
CA SER A 477 25.29 -7.18 15.61
C SER A 477 24.56 -7.12 14.27
N ASP A 478 23.24 -7.21 14.31
CA ASP A 478 22.36 -6.96 13.16
C ASP A 478 21.56 -5.68 13.37
N GLU A 479 21.47 -4.84 12.33
CA GLU A 479 20.51 -3.74 12.30
C GLU A 479 19.08 -4.25 12.06
N VAL A 480 18.15 -3.78 12.87
CA VAL A 480 16.75 -4.20 12.86
C VAL A 480 15.81 -3.00 12.88
N VAL A 481 14.57 -3.23 12.44
CA VAL A 481 13.46 -2.31 12.64
C VAL A 481 12.53 -2.93 13.70
N LEU A 482 12.22 -2.15 14.72
CA LEU A 482 11.32 -2.54 15.81
C LEU A 482 10.00 -1.79 15.66
N LYS A 483 8.89 -2.50 15.63
CA LYS A 483 7.55 -1.94 15.45
C LYS A 483 6.73 -2.09 16.72
N GLN A 484 6.06 -1.02 17.11
CA GLN A 484 5.17 -0.97 18.28
C GLN A 484 3.82 -0.40 17.89
N PHE A 485 2.71 -0.95 18.41
CA PHE A 485 1.39 -0.36 18.19
C PHE A 485 1.30 1.06 18.73
N ILE A 486 0.73 1.98 17.93
CA ILE A 486 0.57 3.39 18.29
C ILE A 486 -0.29 3.53 19.54
N LYS A 487 -1.43 2.83 19.56
CA LYS A 487 -2.33 2.82 20.72
C LYS A 487 -1.86 1.74 21.71
N PRO A 488 -1.55 2.11 22.97
CA PRO A 488 -1.29 1.12 23.99
C PRO A 488 -2.51 0.21 24.13
N PRO A 489 -2.31 -1.06 24.51
CA PRO A 489 -3.42 -1.97 24.74
C PRO A 489 -4.21 -1.48 25.97
N THR A 490 -5.50 -1.75 26.03
CA THR A 490 -6.28 -1.46 27.24
C THR A 490 -5.83 -2.31 28.43
N ASP A 491 -5.41 -3.56 28.18
CA ASP A 491 -4.73 -4.43 29.16
C ASP A 491 -3.40 -4.93 28.58
N VAL A 492 -2.30 -4.66 29.30
CA VAL A 492 -0.93 -5.04 28.92
C VAL A 492 -0.77 -6.56 28.75
N LYS A 493 -1.57 -7.38 29.46
CA LYS A 493 -1.56 -8.85 29.31
C LYS A 493 -1.99 -9.29 27.92
N LEU A 494 -2.84 -8.51 27.26
CA LEU A 494 -3.35 -8.81 25.92
C LEU A 494 -2.43 -8.34 24.80
N ASP A 495 -1.42 -7.50 25.11
CA ASP A 495 -0.56 -6.87 24.10
C ASP A 495 0.14 -7.90 23.20
N ARG A 496 0.65 -8.96 23.83
CA ARG A 496 1.31 -10.07 23.14
C ARG A 496 0.45 -10.60 22.00
N SER A 497 -0.86 -10.74 22.22
CA SER A 497 -1.79 -11.33 21.25
C SER A 497 -1.87 -10.52 19.95
N ARG A 498 -1.79 -9.18 20.02
CA ARG A 498 -1.77 -8.31 18.84
C ARG A 498 -0.57 -8.62 17.94
N TYR A 499 0.62 -8.78 18.53
CA TYR A 499 1.82 -9.14 17.76
C TYR A 499 1.80 -10.59 17.25
N MET A 500 1.17 -11.52 17.98
CA MET A 500 1.07 -12.91 17.54
C MET A 500 0.25 -13.04 16.25
N VAL A 501 -0.82 -12.26 16.11
CA VAL A 501 -1.62 -12.19 14.88
C VAL A 501 -0.78 -11.67 13.71
N ASP A 502 -0.05 -10.56 13.90
CA ASP A 502 0.83 -9.99 12.86
C ASP A 502 1.91 -11.00 12.41
N LEU A 503 2.55 -11.69 13.37
CA LEU A 503 3.58 -12.70 13.08
C LEU A 503 3.02 -13.90 12.33
N GLU A 504 1.80 -14.37 12.65
CA GLU A 504 1.13 -15.44 11.90
C GLU A 504 0.87 -15.00 10.46
N THR A 505 0.29 -13.81 10.26
CA THR A 505 0.01 -13.26 8.93
C THR A 505 1.25 -13.26 8.04
N GLN A 506 2.38 -12.79 8.58
CA GLN A 506 3.64 -12.72 7.85
C GLN A 506 4.25 -14.10 7.58
N ALA A 507 4.16 -15.05 8.52
CA ALA A 507 4.62 -16.42 8.33
C ALA A 507 3.81 -17.17 7.26
N VAL A 508 2.49 -16.99 7.23
CA VAL A 508 1.61 -17.57 6.20
C VAL A 508 1.93 -16.99 4.83
N ALA A 509 2.09 -15.67 4.72
CA ALA A 509 2.47 -15.02 3.47
C ALA A 509 3.85 -15.48 2.96
N ALA A 510 4.84 -15.64 3.85
CA ALA A 510 6.16 -16.14 3.52
C ALA A 510 6.13 -17.58 2.97
N PHE A 511 5.38 -18.48 3.62
CA PHE A 511 5.18 -19.85 3.14
C PHE A 511 4.56 -19.88 1.75
N LEU A 512 3.49 -19.10 1.53
CA LEU A 512 2.82 -19.04 0.23
C LEU A 512 3.73 -18.45 -0.86
N ALA A 513 4.60 -17.49 -0.52
CA ALA A 513 5.59 -16.94 -1.45
C ALA A 513 6.65 -17.99 -1.85
N ASP A 514 7.07 -18.87 -0.94
CA ASP A 514 7.95 -19.99 -1.26
C ASP A 514 7.26 -20.96 -2.23
N CYS A 515 6.00 -21.35 -1.96
CA CYS A 515 5.21 -22.19 -2.87
C CYS A 515 5.04 -21.55 -4.26
N PHE A 516 4.78 -20.23 -4.30
CA PHE A 516 4.63 -19.48 -5.55
C PHE A 516 5.91 -19.51 -6.38
N ASN A 517 7.05 -19.15 -5.78
CA ASN A 517 8.34 -19.17 -6.46
C ASN A 517 8.68 -20.55 -7.01
N GLU A 518 8.42 -21.60 -6.21
CA GLU A 518 8.69 -22.98 -6.58
C GLU A 518 7.83 -23.44 -7.76
N ARG A 519 6.54 -23.07 -7.77
CA ARG A 519 5.63 -23.44 -8.86
C ARG A 519 5.88 -22.63 -10.12
N LEU A 520 6.07 -21.31 -10.01
CA LEU A 520 6.35 -20.44 -11.15
C LEU A 520 7.67 -20.80 -11.82
N GLY A 521 8.71 -21.13 -11.03
CA GLY A 521 10.01 -21.57 -11.52
C GLY A 521 10.00 -22.87 -12.34
N ARG A 522 8.92 -23.64 -12.30
CA ARG A 522 8.72 -24.85 -13.13
C ARG A 522 7.94 -24.60 -14.43
N THR A 523 7.52 -23.37 -14.67
CA THR A 523 6.74 -23.00 -15.86
C THR A 523 7.64 -22.40 -16.94
N SER A 524 7.14 -22.32 -18.17
CA SER A 524 7.79 -21.60 -19.27
C SER A 524 7.91 -20.08 -19.02
N ALA A 525 7.16 -19.53 -18.06
CA ALA A 525 7.21 -18.13 -17.66
C ALA A 525 7.99 -17.91 -16.36
N ALA A 526 9.00 -18.75 -16.08
CA ALA A 526 9.89 -18.58 -14.96
C ALA A 526 10.40 -17.13 -14.89
N SER A 527 10.18 -16.48 -13.75
CA SER A 527 10.55 -15.08 -13.55
C SER A 527 12.00 -14.99 -13.06
N PRO A 528 12.79 -14.01 -13.57
CA PRO A 528 14.10 -13.71 -12.99
C PRO A 528 13.99 -13.14 -11.57
N ILE A 529 12.84 -12.52 -11.25
CA ILE A 529 12.55 -11.89 -9.96
C ILE A 529 11.80 -12.88 -9.06
N ARG A 530 12.29 -13.05 -7.82
CA ARG A 530 11.64 -13.87 -6.79
C ARG A 530 10.90 -13.03 -5.75
N LEU A 531 9.84 -13.57 -5.17
CA LEU A 531 9.15 -12.94 -4.03
C LEU A 531 9.74 -13.47 -2.72
N LYS A 532 9.97 -12.59 -1.75
CA LYS A 532 10.40 -13.02 -0.42
C LYS A 532 9.84 -12.10 0.64
N PHE A 533 9.25 -12.67 1.69
CA PHE A 533 8.85 -11.88 2.85
C PHE A 533 9.98 -11.82 3.89
N LEU A 534 10.14 -10.66 4.52
CA LEU A 534 10.84 -10.56 5.79
C LEU A 534 10.12 -11.42 6.82
N MET A 535 10.88 -12.09 7.68
CA MET A 535 10.31 -12.82 8.82
C MET A 535 10.36 -11.91 10.05
N ALA A 536 9.19 -11.55 10.56
CA ALA A 536 9.08 -10.86 11.83
C ALA A 536 9.33 -11.81 13.01
N LYS A 537 9.88 -11.24 14.07
CA LYS A 537 10.10 -11.89 15.38
C LYS A 537 9.41 -11.05 16.44
N LEU A 538 9.08 -11.64 17.58
CA LEU A 538 8.53 -10.93 18.73
C LEU A 538 9.62 -10.73 19.76
N ALA A 539 10.04 -9.49 19.96
CA ALA A 539 10.91 -9.08 21.06
C ALA A 539 10.06 -8.81 22.31
N ARG A 540 10.45 -9.42 23.43
CA ARG A 540 9.92 -9.11 24.76
C ARG A 540 11.04 -8.52 25.60
N LEU A 541 10.98 -7.20 25.80
CA LEU A 541 11.91 -6.44 26.62
C LEU A 541 11.38 -6.36 28.05
N LYS A 542 12.27 -6.50 29.03
CA LYS A 542 11.93 -6.32 30.43
C LYS A 542 12.10 -4.84 30.77
N GLU A 543 11.05 -4.22 31.29
CA GLU A 543 11.03 -2.81 31.71
C GLU A 543 10.51 -2.73 33.15
N ASP A 544 10.67 -1.56 33.79
CA ASP A 544 10.16 -1.33 35.13
C ASP A 544 8.63 -1.40 35.12
N GLY A 545 8.06 -2.31 35.92
CA GLY A 545 6.61 -2.52 35.98
C GLY A 545 6.04 -3.51 34.96
N GLY A 546 6.85 -4.17 34.12
CA GLY A 546 6.34 -5.25 33.28
C GLY A 546 7.20 -5.66 32.08
N TYR A 547 6.52 -5.91 30.96
CA TYR A 547 7.14 -6.27 29.70
C TYR A 547 6.65 -5.36 28.58
N ARG A 548 7.58 -4.95 27.72
CA ARG A 548 7.27 -4.30 26.46
C ARG A 548 7.45 -5.29 25.32
N PHE A 549 6.43 -5.40 24.48
CA PHE A 549 6.47 -6.21 23.27
C PHE A 549 6.70 -5.34 22.05
N MET A 550 7.54 -5.82 21.11
CA MET A 550 7.77 -5.18 19.82
C MET A 550 7.93 -6.25 18.74
N ALA A 551 7.34 -6.04 17.56
CA ALA A 551 7.70 -6.82 16.38
C ALA A 551 9.09 -6.38 15.90
N MET A 552 9.92 -7.33 15.48
CA MET A 552 11.31 -7.10 15.08
C MET A 552 11.58 -7.73 13.73
N GLU A 553 12.03 -6.91 12.78
CA GLU A 553 12.37 -7.31 11.42
C GLU A 553 13.79 -6.86 11.08
N LYS A 554 14.42 -7.48 10.08
CA LYS A 554 15.71 -6.96 9.59
C LYS A 554 15.49 -5.61 8.93
N LYS A 555 16.39 -4.65 9.19
CA LYS A 555 16.40 -3.38 8.47
C LYS A 555 16.75 -3.63 7.00
N PHE A 556 16.02 -2.98 6.10
CA PHE A 556 16.35 -2.98 4.69
C PHE A 556 17.76 -2.41 4.46
N ARG A 557 18.50 -3.03 3.52
CA ARG A 557 19.82 -2.55 3.09
C ARG A 557 19.62 -1.74 1.81
N GLY A 558 20.14 -0.51 1.77
CA GLY A 558 20.04 0.38 0.62
C GLY A 558 19.28 1.68 0.93
N THR A 559 19.26 2.57 -0.06
CA THR A 559 18.55 3.86 -0.03
C THR A 559 17.20 3.80 -0.76
N GLU A 560 16.80 2.62 -1.24
CA GLU A 560 15.57 2.46 -2.00
C GLU A 560 14.34 2.74 -1.16
N ALA A 561 13.40 3.46 -1.75
CA ALA A 561 12.11 3.75 -1.14
C ALA A 561 11.24 2.49 -1.12
N MET A 562 10.46 2.33 -0.06
CA MET A 562 9.47 1.24 0.02
C MET A 562 8.38 1.45 -1.03
N VAL A 563 8.20 0.46 -1.90
CA VAL A 563 7.20 0.44 -2.97
C VAL A 563 6.00 -0.38 -2.52
N LYS A 564 4.80 0.18 -2.69
CA LYS A 564 3.53 -0.53 -2.50
C LYS A 564 2.97 -0.95 -3.86
N TYR A 565 2.96 -2.25 -4.13
CA TYR A 565 2.53 -2.83 -5.40
C TYR A 565 1.01 -3.04 -5.44
N THR A 566 0.44 -3.53 -4.34
CA THR A 566 -1.00 -3.70 -4.16
C THR A 566 -1.43 -3.20 -2.79
N ASN A 567 -2.71 -2.90 -2.60
CA ASN A 567 -3.27 -2.68 -1.27
C ASN A 567 -4.14 -3.87 -0.82
N ASN A 568 -4.76 -3.77 0.35
CA ASN A 568 -5.72 -4.76 0.86
C ASN A 568 -7.14 -4.64 0.27
N TYR A 569 -7.32 -4.02 -0.89
CA TYR A 569 -8.60 -3.92 -1.60
C TYR A 569 -8.39 -4.14 -3.10
N SER A 570 -8.53 -3.10 -3.94
CA SER A 570 -8.45 -3.24 -5.41
C SER A 570 -7.34 -2.42 -6.07
N PHE A 571 -6.48 -1.75 -5.30
CA PHE A 571 -5.41 -0.94 -5.88
C PHE A 571 -4.27 -1.82 -6.38
N VAL A 572 -3.81 -1.50 -7.59
CA VAL A 572 -2.57 -1.98 -8.17
C VAL A 572 -1.79 -0.76 -8.62
N ARG A 573 -0.50 -0.72 -8.27
CA ARG A 573 0.40 0.36 -8.69
C ARG A 573 0.44 0.47 -10.22
N ALA A 574 0.29 1.70 -10.70
CA ALA A 574 0.54 2.02 -12.10
C ALA A 574 2.04 1.89 -12.37
N SER A 575 2.39 1.28 -13.50
CA SER A 575 3.77 1.12 -13.91
C SER A 575 4.27 2.32 -14.70
N ASP A 576 5.52 2.70 -14.44
CA ASP A 576 6.32 3.71 -15.14
C ASP A 576 7.53 3.11 -15.87
N SER A 577 7.79 1.79 -15.75
CA SER A 577 8.90 1.10 -16.42
C SER A 577 8.58 -0.37 -16.72
N ASP A 578 9.35 -1.01 -17.62
CA ASP A 578 9.18 -2.43 -17.92
C ASP A 578 9.47 -3.33 -16.70
N GLU A 579 10.44 -2.94 -15.89
CA GLU A 579 10.76 -3.66 -14.66
C GLU A 579 9.61 -3.56 -13.63
N MET A 580 9.08 -2.35 -13.43
CA MET A 580 7.93 -2.13 -12.53
C MET A 580 6.69 -2.87 -13.04
N ASN A 581 6.50 -2.99 -14.37
CA ASN A 581 5.46 -3.80 -14.98
C ASN A 581 5.58 -5.28 -14.57
N ILE A 582 6.79 -5.84 -14.62
CA ILE A 582 7.04 -7.24 -14.21
C ILE A 582 6.72 -7.40 -12.72
N ARG A 583 7.21 -6.50 -11.85
CA ARG A 583 6.99 -6.56 -10.40
C ARG A 583 5.50 -6.46 -10.04
N CYS A 584 4.78 -5.51 -10.65
CA CYS A 584 3.34 -5.38 -10.45
C CYS A 584 2.58 -6.62 -10.96
N ALA A 585 2.96 -7.17 -12.12
CA ALA A 585 2.37 -8.39 -12.65
C ALA A 585 2.60 -9.61 -11.74
N LEU A 586 3.79 -9.75 -11.16
CA LEU A 586 4.09 -10.78 -10.18
C LEU A 586 3.29 -10.60 -8.89
N ALA A 587 3.14 -9.36 -8.39
CA ALA A 587 2.37 -9.05 -7.19
C ALA A 587 0.89 -9.45 -7.32
N VAL A 588 0.21 -9.05 -8.41
CA VAL A 588 -1.19 -9.43 -8.62
C VAL A 588 -1.35 -10.92 -8.91
N THR A 589 -0.39 -11.53 -9.60
CA THR A 589 -0.38 -12.99 -9.84
C THR A 589 -0.20 -13.75 -8.54
N PHE A 590 0.68 -13.31 -7.64
CA PHE A 590 0.88 -13.92 -6.34
C PHE A 590 -0.41 -13.89 -5.51
N SER A 591 -1.11 -12.75 -5.50
CA SER A 591 -2.41 -12.61 -4.83
C SER A 591 -3.43 -13.63 -5.37
N HIS A 592 -3.60 -13.71 -6.70
CA HIS A 592 -4.45 -14.71 -7.37
C HIS A 592 -4.02 -16.14 -7.04
N PHE A 593 -2.72 -16.43 -7.14
CA PHE A 593 -2.15 -17.74 -6.83
C PHE A 593 -2.47 -18.17 -5.40
N THR A 594 -2.31 -17.29 -4.40
CA THR A 594 -2.58 -17.65 -3.00
C THR A 594 -4.03 -18.07 -2.79
N HIS A 595 -4.99 -17.36 -3.39
CA HIS A 595 -6.40 -17.72 -3.33
C HIS A 595 -6.67 -19.08 -3.96
N GLU A 596 -6.16 -19.34 -5.16
CA GLU A 596 -6.38 -20.64 -5.81
C GLU A 596 -5.63 -21.79 -5.12
N HIS A 597 -4.38 -21.55 -4.72
CA HIS A 597 -3.53 -22.55 -4.07
C HIS A 597 -4.06 -22.97 -2.70
N THR A 598 -4.79 -22.09 -2.03
CA THR A 598 -5.51 -22.39 -0.78
C THR A 598 -6.97 -22.82 -1.01
N ASN A 599 -7.32 -23.20 -2.25
CA ASN A 599 -8.65 -23.65 -2.64
C ASN A 599 -9.76 -22.64 -2.26
N GLY A 600 -9.50 -21.36 -2.49
CA GLY A 600 -10.39 -20.25 -2.19
C GLY A 600 -10.38 -19.78 -0.74
N TYR A 601 -9.51 -20.33 0.13
CA TYR A 601 -9.55 -20.01 1.55
C TYR A 601 -8.93 -18.66 1.90
N CYS A 602 -7.75 -18.32 1.40
CA CYS A 602 -7.11 -17.05 1.73
C CYS A 602 -6.37 -16.39 0.56
N MET A 603 -6.41 -15.07 0.54
CA MET A 603 -5.74 -14.23 -0.45
C MET A 603 -4.76 -13.28 0.23
N VAL A 604 -3.48 -13.38 -0.09
CA VAL A 604 -2.46 -12.44 0.40
C VAL A 604 -2.54 -11.17 -0.44
N THR A 605 -2.60 -10.01 0.23
CA THR A 605 -2.72 -8.67 -0.35
C THR A 605 -1.80 -7.68 0.38
N ASP A 606 -1.92 -6.39 0.07
CA ASP A 606 -1.07 -5.32 0.64
C ASP A 606 0.43 -5.55 0.40
N LEU A 607 0.79 -5.95 -0.83
CA LEU A 607 2.15 -6.31 -1.18
C LEU A 607 3.01 -5.06 -1.29
N GLN A 608 3.93 -4.88 -0.35
CA GLN A 608 4.84 -3.75 -0.28
C GLN A 608 6.23 -4.17 0.21
N GLY A 609 7.27 -3.48 -0.24
CA GLY A 609 8.65 -3.84 0.06
C GLY A 609 9.67 -3.01 -0.71
N ILE A 610 10.91 -3.50 -0.75
CA ILE A 610 11.99 -2.90 -1.55
C ILE A 610 12.47 -3.86 -2.61
N GLU A 611 13.20 -3.34 -3.59
CA GLU A 611 13.97 -4.16 -4.51
C GLU A 611 15.29 -4.54 -3.83
N SER A 612 15.75 -5.76 -4.10
CA SER A 612 16.94 -6.30 -3.46
C SER A 612 17.51 -7.41 -4.33
N SER A 613 18.71 -7.87 -4.01
CA SER A 613 19.31 -9.03 -4.64
C SER A 613 19.63 -10.10 -3.60
N ASP A 614 19.40 -11.36 -3.94
CA ASP A 614 19.83 -12.47 -3.10
C ASP A 614 21.36 -12.68 -3.16
N VAL A 615 21.87 -13.59 -2.32
CA VAL A 615 23.31 -13.91 -2.26
C VAL A 615 23.89 -14.44 -3.57
N LYS A 616 23.05 -14.83 -4.53
CA LYS A 616 23.44 -15.30 -5.87
C LYS A 616 23.29 -14.20 -6.93
N GLY A 617 23.00 -12.97 -6.53
CA GLY A 617 22.81 -11.82 -7.42
C GLY A 617 21.47 -11.83 -8.17
N ARG A 618 20.48 -12.62 -7.75
CA ARG A 618 19.15 -12.62 -8.39
C ARG A 618 18.25 -11.57 -7.76
N ASP A 619 17.44 -10.93 -8.59
CA ASP A 619 16.49 -9.93 -8.13
C ASP A 619 15.40 -10.51 -7.25
N VAL A 620 15.07 -9.78 -6.19
CA VAL A 620 14.11 -10.16 -5.17
C VAL A 620 13.22 -8.97 -4.86
N MET A 621 11.90 -9.19 -4.93
CA MET A 621 10.92 -8.34 -4.27
C MET A 621 10.93 -8.72 -2.78
N LEU A 622 11.62 -7.93 -1.96
CA LEU A 622 11.72 -8.17 -0.52
C LEU A 622 10.57 -7.45 0.21
N LEU A 623 9.51 -8.20 0.49
CA LEU A 623 8.22 -7.73 0.98
C LEU A 623 8.12 -7.77 2.52
N THR A 624 7.25 -6.93 3.08
CA THR A 624 6.88 -6.95 4.51
C THR A 624 5.45 -6.48 4.72
N ASP A 625 4.93 -6.68 5.93
CA ASP A 625 3.60 -6.24 6.36
C ASP A 625 2.43 -6.58 5.41
N PRO A 626 2.26 -7.86 5.01
CA PRO A 626 1.13 -8.25 4.17
C PRO A 626 -0.20 -8.18 4.93
N ALA A 627 -1.29 -8.08 4.20
CA ALA A 627 -2.64 -8.38 4.67
C ALA A 627 -3.12 -9.72 4.10
N ILE A 628 -4.03 -10.40 4.79
CA ILE A 628 -4.65 -11.64 4.29
C ILE A 628 -6.16 -11.56 4.43
N HIS A 629 -6.87 -11.72 3.31
CA HIS A 629 -8.31 -11.89 3.29
C HIS A 629 -8.66 -13.36 3.46
N CYS A 630 -9.59 -13.68 4.36
CA CYS A 630 -10.13 -15.02 4.50
C CYS A 630 -11.54 -15.00 5.11
N PRO A 631 -12.32 -16.09 5.02
CA PRO A 631 -13.65 -16.17 5.61
C PRO A 631 -13.67 -15.95 7.14
N GLY A 632 -12.57 -16.25 7.84
CA GLY A 632 -12.50 -16.13 9.30
C GLY A 632 -12.46 -14.68 9.78
N VAL A 633 -13.58 -14.16 10.30
CA VAL A 633 -13.79 -12.75 10.74
C VAL A 633 -12.64 -12.18 11.57
N LEU A 634 -12.09 -12.97 12.51
CA LEU A 634 -11.05 -12.50 13.44
C LEU A 634 -9.64 -12.84 12.99
N ARG A 635 -9.49 -13.75 12.03
CA ARG A 635 -8.18 -14.26 11.64
C ARG A 635 -7.44 -13.22 10.79
N PHE A 636 -6.12 -13.13 10.99
CA PHE A 636 -5.22 -12.19 10.33
C PHE A 636 -5.46 -10.70 10.67
N GLY A 637 -6.26 -10.41 11.69
CA GLY A 637 -6.45 -9.07 12.23
C GLY A 637 -7.32 -8.17 11.35
N LYS A 638 -7.35 -6.88 11.68
CA LYS A 638 -8.29 -5.90 11.12
C LYS A 638 -8.12 -5.56 9.65
N THR A 639 -7.01 -5.98 9.03
CA THR A 639 -6.77 -5.76 7.59
C THR A 639 -7.49 -6.80 6.72
N ASN A 640 -8.04 -7.86 7.34
CA ASN A 640 -8.89 -8.85 6.69
C ASN A 640 -10.26 -8.27 6.34
N MET A 641 -10.49 -8.00 5.05
CA MET A 641 -11.76 -7.51 4.49
C MET A 641 -12.67 -8.65 4.03
N GLN A 642 -12.34 -9.89 4.37
CA GLN A 642 -13.07 -11.11 4.02
C GLN A 642 -13.41 -11.19 2.52
N GLN A 643 -14.60 -11.69 2.18
CA GLN A 643 -15.07 -11.84 0.81
C GLN A 643 -15.11 -10.51 0.06
N ALA A 644 -15.45 -9.41 0.73
CA ALA A 644 -15.49 -8.09 0.10
C ALA A 644 -14.11 -7.66 -0.45
N GLY A 645 -13.02 -8.01 0.25
CA GLY A 645 -11.66 -7.79 -0.24
C GLY A 645 -11.29 -8.67 -1.44
N ILE A 646 -11.69 -9.96 -1.39
CA ILE A 646 -11.47 -10.92 -2.47
C ILE A 646 -12.22 -10.51 -3.74
N ASP A 647 -13.50 -10.14 -3.61
CA ASP A 647 -14.33 -9.70 -4.73
C ASP A 647 -13.81 -8.40 -5.34
N ALA A 648 -13.38 -7.46 -4.51
CA ALA A 648 -12.77 -6.21 -4.96
C ALA A 648 -11.47 -6.45 -5.75
N PHE A 649 -10.63 -7.37 -5.29
CA PHE A 649 -9.45 -7.80 -6.05
C PHE A 649 -9.85 -8.35 -7.41
N TYR A 650 -10.73 -9.36 -7.47
CA TYR A 650 -11.07 -9.99 -8.75
C TYR A 650 -11.85 -9.09 -9.71
N LYS A 651 -12.59 -8.11 -9.20
CA LYS A 651 -13.26 -7.10 -10.04
C LYS A 651 -12.26 -6.21 -10.79
N ALA A 652 -11.09 -5.94 -10.20
CA ALA A 652 -10.03 -5.15 -10.80
C ALA A 652 -8.98 -6.01 -11.52
N HIS A 653 -8.81 -7.27 -11.11
CA HIS A 653 -7.76 -8.16 -11.59
C HIS A 653 -7.94 -8.56 -13.05
N LYS A 654 -6.85 -8.51 -13.80
CA LYS A 654 -6.73 -9.08 -15.14
C LYS A 654 -5.60 -10.09 -15.11
N CYS A 655 -5.89 -11.32 -15.52
CA CYS A 655 -4.87 -12.36 -15.56
C CYS A 655 -3.66 -11.93 -16.39
N THR A 656 -2.47 -12.14 -15.83
CA THR A 656 -1.18 -11.84 -16.46
C THR A 656 -0.66 -13.08 -17.21
N LYS A 657 0.45 -12.92 -17.94
CA LYS A 657 1.19 -14.07 -18.51
C LYS A 657 1.60 -15.11 -17.46
N TYR A 658 1.90 -14.67 -16.22
CA TYR A 658 2.26 -15.56 -15.12
C TYR A 658 1.04 -16.32 -14.57
N CYS A 659 -0.14 -15.68 -14.55
CA CYS A 659 -1.40 -16.36 -14.21
C CYS A 659 -1.67 -17.50 -15.19
N ALA A 660 -1.55 -17.23 -16.49
CA ALA A 660 -1.75 -18.21 -17.55
C ALA A 660 -0.74 -19.37 -17.44
N ALA A 661 0.55 -19.07 -17.23
CA ALA A 661 1.60 -20.08 -17.08
C ALA A 661 1.40 -20.99 -15.85
N LEU A 662 0.82 -20.46 -14.78
CA LEU A 662 0.48 -21.22 -13.58
C LEU A 662 -0.84 -22.01 -13.69
N GLY A 663 -1.59 -21.81 -14.78
CA GLY A 663 -2.89 -22.43 -15.02
C GLY A 663 -4.00 -21.86 -14.13
N LEU A 664 -3.87 -20.61 -13.67
CA LEU A 664 -4.81 -20.02 -12.72
C LEU A 664 -6.16 -19.70 -13.37
N ARG A 665 -7.25 -19.93 -12.63
CA ARG A 665 -8.62 -19.71 -13.11
C ARG A 665 -9.26 -18.49 -12.45
N MET A 666 -9.95 -17.69 -13.24
CA MET A 666 -10.81 -16.63 -12.71
C MET A 666 -12.05 -17.26 -12.07
N PRO A 667 -12.49 -16.81 -10.88
CA PRO A 667 -13.75 -17.27 -10.29
C PRO A 667 -14.93 -16.88 -11.18
N SER A 668 -15.97 -17.72 -11.16
CA SER A 668 -17.27 -17.40 -11.76
C SER A 668 -17.97 -16.34 -10.91
N ILE A 669 -17.63 -15.06 -11.09
CA ILE A 669 -18.31 -13.99 -10.38
C ILE A 669 -19.71 -13.85 -10.99
N SER A 670 -20.74 -14.24 -10.23
CA SER A 670 -22.09 -13.78 -10.51
C SER A 670 -22.08 -12.27 -10.29
N LEU A 671 -22.05 -11.51 -11.38
CA LEU A 671 -22.31 -10.08 -11.34
C LEU A 671 -23.77 -9.94 -10.86
N GLU A 672 -23.96 -9.70 -9.55
CA GLU A 672 -25.23 -9.16 -9.08
C GLU A 672 -25.47 -7.85 -9.85
N LYS A 673 -26.60 -7.81 -10.55
CA LYS A 673 -27.02 -6.73 -11.44
C LYS A 673 -27.26 -5.43 -10.69
#